data_AF-A0AAU4NZI2-F1
#
_entry.id   AF-A0AAU4NZI2-F1
#
_cell.length_a   1.000
_cell.length_b   1.000
_cell.length_c   1.000
_cell.angle_alpha   90.00
_cell.angle_beta   90.00
_cell.angle_gamma   90.00
#
_symmetry.space_group_name_H-M   'P 1'
#
loop_
_entity.id
_entity.type
_entity.pdbx_description
1 polymer ?
#
loop_
_entity_poly.entity_id
_entity_poly.type
_entity_poly.pdbx_seq_one_letter_code
_entity_poly.pdbx_strand_id
1 'polypeptide(L)'
;MRSDREEVPAPFTKEDADRAEIAEARLRTSRAATACQVYWPSWFNVCGEIKAKYDSLGGPGSFLSYPSSGNIVNPGNTGERVTFLNGPIYWSAAGGAHPVVNSFLNRWGILGYEGSYLKYPTTDEIVLPDGGRRQEFQDGAIYVSFQNAIGSAIQNGPLRDKYNSVGGLTPGSSFLGYLTEDHKRTLPDGQGQMARFQNGVIYYSPATGAYPVTGDLLTRWTWSGYEQGSWGYPTGDATTTAGNSSQQFQYGLMSWPYTNAAAVVDDGDLEPIFVDGRTPTTDQDYATDALDGQNPADGFRAISNGGGFSTGSCESTLTCVEGGDPEEPIVDAPAPSILAPEDCFADTSTNLGVWFATRKQACLLTETAGYTVKLPQDPTKVVGRIPASGYSSITTSHLSGKFVQEVKLSFGQHTGRVGIARLNYQVFGDHAEDGEVEVESDFESGSVLYSNTTVTFKIKWNFEGVPQGQIDSRQNNFRYWFTNDDSQIFSPSSDGKFDADIVRCDNTMRTSGGQYRQGCVIAGHPASWAMNEYGDIDEAAGHVLAAQGVGLPGGSLDSMLQRTTNVASRNDNRNQACPRGNQKADKRREGVPTRSCDEYPFASTIQGAAGKDGNGRSFNPECHVPDLLNPGTGYSVCMIDNSENLRAGGQLGGFYGRNRVVHQDSYWVDPVSGNLPPVP
;
A
#
# COMPACT_ATOMS: atom_id res chain seq x y z
N MET A 1 60.00 -30.39 -17.14
CA MET A 1 58.62 -30.15 -16.71
C MET A 1 57.73 -30.05 -17.95
N ARG A 2 56.44 -30.39 -17.87
CA ARG A 2 55.44 -30.25 -18.95
C ARG A 2 55.39 -28.80 -19.46
N SER A 3 55.49 -27.85 -18.54
CA SER A 3 55.65 -26.41 -18.77
C SER A 3 56.88 -25.99 -19.61
N ASP A 4 57.87 -26.87 -19.82
CA ASP A 4 59.04 -26.63 -20.68
C ASP A 4 58.79 -27.04 -22.14
N ARG A 5 57.68 -27.73 -22.40
CA ARG A 5 57.37 -28.38 -23.69
C ARG A 5 55.99 -28.00 -24.24
N GLU A 6 55.07 -27.59 -23.37
CA GLU A 6 53.70 -27.21 -23.69
C GLU A 6 53.50 -25.72 -23.35
N GLU A 7 52.69 -25.02 -24.16
CA GLU A 7 52.31 -23.63 -23.90
C GLU A 7 51.41 -23.54 -22.66
N VAL A 8 51.74 -22.64 -21.74
CA VAL A 8 50.96 -22.46 -20.50
C VAL A 8 49.79 -21.51 -20.79
N PRO A 9 48.53 -21.94 -20.61
CA PRO A 9 47.38 -21.10 -20.89
C PRO A 9 47.27 -19.95 -19.88
N ALA A 10 46.97 -18.74 -20.37
CA ALA A 10 46.64 -17.61 -19.51
C ALA A 10 45.40 -17.92 -18.64
N PRO A 11 45.31 -17.40 -17.40
CA PRO A 11 46.20 -16.41 -16.76
C PRO A 11 47.42 -17.02 -16.03
N PHE A 12 47.71 -18.32 -16.21
CA PHE A 12 48.74 -19.01 -15.43
C PHE A 12 50.16 -18.68 -15.90
N THR A 13 51.06 -18.54 -14.93
CA THR A 13 52.50 -18.36 -15.19
C THR A 13 53.21 -19.70 -15.38
N LYS A 14 54.41 -19.66 -15.95
CA LYS A 14 55.27 -20.85 -16.01
C LYS A 14 55.56 -21.40 -14.61
N GLU A 15 55.72 -20.51 -13.64
CA GLU A 15 55.93 -20.86 -12.24
C GLU A 15 54.72 -21.57 -11.62
N ASP A 16 53.49 -21.18 -11.99
CA ASP A 16 52.27 -21.90 -11.59
C ASP A 16 52.26 -23.34 -12.12
N ALA A 17 52.56 -23.49 -13.41
CA ALA A 17 52.62 -24.79 -14.08
C ALA A 17 53.70 -25.69 -13.48
N ASP A 18 54.88 -25.14 -13.16
CA ASP A 18 55.96 -25.87 -12.46
C ASP A 18 55.52 -26.32 -11.06
N ARG A 19 54.84 -25.44 -10.31
CA ARG A 19 54.25 -25.80 -9.01
C ARG A 19 53.24 -26.93 -9.14
N ALA A 20 52.40 -26.91 -10.17
CA ALA A 20 51.39 -27.93 -10.40
C ALA A 20 52.03 -29.30 -10.65
N GLU A 21 53.10 -29.37 -11.43
CA GLU A 21 53.82 -30.62 -11.67
C GLU A 21 54.49 -31.19 -10.43
N ILE A 22 55.07 -30.32 -9.59
CA ILE A 22 55.62 -30.72 -8.29
C ILE A 22 54.49 -31.24 -7.38
N ALA A 23 53.33 -30.58 -7.38
CA ALA A 23 52.17 -31.01 -6.59
C ALA A 23 51.63 -32.37 -7.07
N GLU A 24 51.51 -32.57 -8.39
CA GLU A 24 51.13 -33.86 -8.99
C GLU A 24 52.11 -34.99 -8.60
N ALA A 25 53.42 -34.73 -8.68
CA ALA A 25 54.43 -35.71 -8.31
C ALA A 25 54.36 -36.06 -6.81
N ARG A 26 54.16 -35.07 -5.94
CA ARG A 26 53.95 -35.28 -4.50
C ARG A 26 52.71 -36.12 -4.23
N LEU A 27 51.59 -35.82 -4.88
CA LEU A 27 50.36 -36.59 -4.73
C LEU A 27 50.56 -38.06 -5.09
N ARG A 28 51.23 -38.36 -6.22
CA ARG A 28 51.52 -39.74 -6.66
C ARG A 28 52.32 -40.55 -5.65
N THR A 29 53.15 -39.90 -4.84
CA THR A 29 53.94 -40.55 -3.78
C THR A 29 53.21 -40.65 -2.43
N SER A 30 52.07 -39.98 -2.28
CA SER A 30 51.30 -39.96 -1.02
C SER A 30 50.27 -41.09 -0.95
N ARG A 31 50.08 -41.70 0.23
CA ARG A 31 48.99 -42.67 0.46
C ARG A 31 47.59 -42.03 0.47
N ALA A 32 47.50 -40.69 0.51
CA ALA A 32 46.26 -39.92 0.44
C ALA A 32 45.75 -39.69 -1.00
N ALA A 33 46.46 -40.21 -2.02
CA ALA A 33 46.23 -39.94 -3.44
C ALA A 33 44.85 -40.33 -3.97
N THR A 34 44.11 -41.25 -3.31
CA THR A 34 42.89 -41.83 -3.90
C THR A 34 41.71 -40.84 -3.95
N ALA A 35 41.77 -39.73 -3.22
CA ALA A 35 40.67 -38.77 -3.13
C ALA A 35 41.00 -37.36 -3.66
N CYS A 36 42.23 -37.09 -4.13
CA CYS A 36 42.67 -35.74 -4.51
C CYS A 36 43.29 -35.71 -5.92
N GLN A 37 43.17 -34.58 -6.61
CA GLN A 37 43.79 -34.35 -7.92
C GLN A 37 44.24 -32.89 -8.07
N VAL A 38 45.34 -32.71 -8.80
CA VAL A 38 45.81 -31.42 -9.31
C VAL A 38 45.37 -31.28 -10.76
N TYR A 39 44.96 -30.07 -11.14
CA TYR A 39 44.48 -29.75 -12.48
C TYR A 39 45.42 -28.76 -13.14
N TRP A 40 46.49 -29.28 -13.76
CA TRP A 40 47.48 -28.47 -14.47
C TRP A 40 46.83 -27.49 -15.45
N PRO A 41 47.26 -26.22 -15.52
CA PRO A 41 48.44 -25.63 -14.86
C PRO A 41 48.16 -25.07 -13.45
N SER A 42 46.96 -25.25 -12.91
CA SER A 42 46.69 -24.86 -11.53
C SER A 42 47.32 -25.85 -10.55
N TRP A 43 47.96 -25.33 -9.51
CA TRP A 43 48.74 -26.12 -8.54
C TRP A 43 47.95 -26.54 -7.30
N PHE A 44 46.66 -26.22 -7.25
CA PHE A 44 45.81 -26.56 -6.10
C PHE A 44 45.32 -28.00 -6.15
N ASN A 45 45.28 -28.63 -4.97
CA ASN A 45 44.68 -29.95 -4.79
C ASN A 45 43.19 -29.81 -4.53
N VAL A 46 42.36 -30.43 -5.37
CA VAL A 46 40.91 -30.56 -5.15
C VAL A 46 40.62 -31.98 -4.73
N CYS A 47 39.92 -32.14 -3.61
CA CYS A 47 39.71 -33.43 -2.96
C CYS A 47 38.22 -33.76 -2.73
N GLY A 48 37.94 -35.05 -2.52
CA GLY A 48 36.66 -35.56 -2.02
C GLY A 48 35.47 -35.34 -2.97
N GLU A 49 34.31 -35.08 -2.39
CA GLU A 49 33.05 -34.87 -3.14
C GLU A 49 33.10 -33.63 -4.05
N ILE A 50 33.84 -32.58 -3.64
CA ILE A 50 34.05 -31.40 -4.49
C ILE A 50 34.78 -31.78 -5.78
N LYS A 51 35.81 -32.62 -5.68
CA LYS A 51 36.52 -33.16 -6.85
C LYS A 51 35.58 -33.98 -7.73
N ALA A 52 34.83 -34.92 -7.14
CA ALA A 52 33.89 -35.75 -7.88
C ALA A 52 32.86 -34.89 -8.64
N LYS A 53 32.35 -33.84 -8.00
CA LYS A 53 31.44 -32.89 -8.63
C LYS A 53 32.11 -32.13 -9.77
N TYR A 54 33.29 -31.57 -9.53
CA TYR A 54 34.03 -30.81 -10.54
C TYR A 54 34.35 -31.65 -11.78
N ASP A 55 34.76 -32.91 -11.61
CA ASP A 55 34.98 -33.83 -12.71
C ASP A 55 33.69 -34.14 -13.47
N SER A 56 32.55 -34.30 -12.77
CA SER A 56 31.26 -34.55 -13.40
C SER A 56 30.78 -33.40 -14.31
N LEU A 57 31.26 -32.18 -14.04
CA LEU A 57 30.98 -30.98 -14.85
C LEU A 57 31.94 -30.83 -16.04
N GLY A 58 32.96 -31.68 -16.16
CA GLY A 58 33.99 -31.61 -17.20
C GLY A 58 35.31 -30.98 -16.75
N GLY A 59 35.52 -30.79 -15.44
CA GLY A 59 36.78 -30.28 -14.88
C GLY A 59 37.18 -28.92 -15.45
N PRO A 60 38.43 -28.71 -15.89
CA PRO A 60 38.88 -27.44 -16.48
C PRO A 60 38.14 -27.00 -17.74
N GLY A 61 37.49 -27.92 -18.45
CA GLY A 61 36.64 -27.61 -19.61
C GLY A 61 35.23 -27.16 -19.24
N SER A 62 34.87 -27.19 -17.95
CA SER A 62 33.58 -26.71 -17.46
C SER A 62 33.53 -25.18 -17.37
N PHE A 63 32.33 -24.63 -17.14
CA PHE A 63 32.13 -23.20 -16.94
C PHE A 63 32.90 -22.62 -15.73
N LEU A 64 33.30 -23.45 -14.76
CA LEU A 64 34.07 -23.04 -13.59
C LEU A 64 35.55 -22.74 -13.91
N SER A 65 36.06 -23.29 -15.02
CA SER A 65 37.48 -23.25 -15.39
C SER A 65 38.38 -23.82 -14.27
N TYR A 66 39.64 -23.41 -14.20
CA TYR A 66 40.66 -23.97 -13.31
C TYR A 66 40.44 -23.61 -11.82
N PRO A 67 40.86 -24.48 -10.89
CA PRO A 67 40.81 -24.18 -9.45
C PRO A 67 41.75 -23.02 -9.10
N SER A 68 41.32 -22.16 -8.18
CA SER A 68 42.06 -21.01 -7.64
C SER A 68 42.35 -21.11 -6.13
N SER A 69 41.91 -22.20 -5.49
CA SER A 69 42.31 -22.61 -4.14
C SER A 69 42.27 -24.14 -4.00
N GLY A 70 42.84 -24.66 -2.91
CA GLY A 70 42.56 -26.03 -2.45
C GLY A 70 41.29 -26.09 -1.59
N ASN A 71 40.98 -27.25 -1.00
CA ASN A 71 39.86 -27.38 -0.07
C ASN A 71 40.02 -26.42 1.13
N ILE A 72 39.04 -25.54 1.31
CA ILE A 72 38.93 -24.60 2.42
C ILE A 72 37.78 -25.06 3.32
N VAL A 73 38.05 -25.22 4.61
CA VAL A 73 37.01 -25.49 5.61
C VAL A 73 36.19 -24.21 5.83
N ASN A 74 34.87 -24.31 5.73
CA ASN A 74 33.98 -23.19 5.94
C ASN A 74 33.88 -22.82 7.44
N PRO A 75 33.68 -21.53 7.77
CA PRO A 75 33.38 -21.07 9.13
C PRO A 75 32.40 -21.98 9.88
N GLY A 76 32.72 -22.30 11.14
CA GLY A 76 31.92 -23.21 11.98
C GLY A 76 32.20 -24.70 11.76
N ASN A 77 33.14 -25.07 10.87
CA ASN A 77 33.51 -26.45 10.59
C ASN A 77 32.32 -27.32 10.12
N THR A 78 31.43 -26.72 9.34
CA THR A 78 30.15 -27.31 8.88
C THR A 78 30.18 -27.81 7.43
N GLY A 79 31.26 -27.54 6.70
CA GLY A 79 31.44 -27.94 5.32
C GLY A 79 32.76 -27.46 4.75
N GLU A 80 32.97 -27.69 3.45
CA GLU A 80 34.16 -27.29 2.72
C GLU A 80 33.78 -26.52 1.46
N ARG A 81 34.73 -25.79 0.88
CA ARG A 81 34.59 -25.19 -0.44
C ARG A 81 35.91 -25.22 -1.18
N VAL A 82 35.83 -25.18 -2.51
CA VAL A 82 36.95 -24.85 -3.39
C VAL A 82 36.51 -23.71 -4.29
N THR A 83 37.38 -22.72 -4.46
CA THR A 83 37.17 -21.64 -5.42
C THR A 83 37.81 -21.99 -6.75
N PHE A 84 37.10 -21.68 -7.83
CA PHE A 84 37.60 -21.74 -9.20
C PHE A 84 37.60 -20.33 -9.79
N LEU A 85 38.19 -20.15 -10.97
CA LEU A 85 38.27 -18.82 -11.60
C LEU A 85 36.90 -18.17 -11.80
N ASN A 86 35.87 -18.96 -12.13
CA ASN A 86 34.52 -18.45 -12.40
C ASN A 86 33.50 -18.76 -11.29
N GLY A 87 33.97 -19.16 -10.11
CA GLY A 87 33.11 -19.34 -8.94
C GLY A 87 33.44 -20.58 -8.11
N PRO A 88 32.81 -20.75 -6.94
CA PRO A 88 33.08 -21.85 -6.04
C PRO A 88 32.16 -23.08 -6.22
N ILE A 89 32.66 -24.22 -5.77
CA ILE A 89 31.83 -25.38 -5.38
C ILE A 89 31.87 -25.45 -3.86
N TYR A 90 30.68 -25.49 -3.24
CA TYR A 90 30.50 -25.71 -1.82
C TYR A 90 30.06 -27.15 -1.56
N TRP A 91 30.54 -27.72 -0.46
CA TRP A 91 30.13 -29.03 0.02
C TRP A 91 29.70 -28.97 1.49
N SER A 92 28.64 -29.70 1.82
CA SER A 92 28.31 -30.07 3.20
C SER A 92 27.79 -31.51 3.25
N ALA A 93 27.81 -32.11 4.44
CA ALA A 93 27.31 -33.47 4.62
C ALA A 93 25.83 -33.63 4.27
N ALA A 94 25.02 -32.58 4.49
CA ALA A 94 23.58 -32.60 4.25
C ALA A 94 23.20 -32.16 2.83
N GLY A 95 24.01 -31.32 2.19
CA GLY A 95 23.72 -30.78 0.86
C GLY A 95 24.45 -31.48 -0.29
N GLY A 96 25.59 -32.14 -0.04
CA GLY A 96 26.46 -32.60 -1.12
C GLY A 96 27.27 -31.45 -1.72
N ALA A 97 27.97 -31.72 -2.83
CA ALA A 97 28.84 -30.76 -3.51
C ALA A 97 28.11 -30.08 -4.69
N HIS A 98 27.97 -28.76 -4.65
CA HIS A 98 27.25 -27.99 -5.66
C HIS A 98 27.96 -26.67 -6.02
N PRO A 99 28.01 -26.31 -7.32
CA PRO A 99 28.47 -25.00 -7.75
C PRO A 99 27.44 -23.93 -7.37
N VAL A 100 27.91 -22.79 -6.86
CA VAL A 100 27.08 -21.60 -6.61
C VAL A 100 27.75 -20.43 -7.29
N VAL A 101 27.17 -19.94 -8.39
CA VAL A 101 27.82 -18.97 -9.28
C VAL A 101 26.88 -17.82 -9.66
N ASN A 102 27.45 -16.77 -10.25
CA ASN A 102 26.72 -15.62 -10.80
C ASN A 102 25.74 -15.01 -9.78
N SER A 103 24.48 -14.79 -10.18
CA SER A 103 23.42 -14.19 -9.38
C SER A 103 23.18 -14.93 -8.06
N PHE A 104 23.27 -16.27 -8.06
CA PHE A 104 23.08 -17.08 -6.86
C PHE A 104 24.18 -16.81 -5.83
N LEU A 105 25.44 -16.75 -6.27
CA LEU A 105 26.56 -16.45 -5.39
C LEU A 105 26.48 -15.03 -4.83
N ASN A 106 26.07 -14.06 -5.65
CA ASN A 106 25.91 -12.67 -5.25
C ASN A 106 24.83 -12.52 -4.18
N ARG A 107 23.60 -13.01 -4.43
CA ARG A 107 22.51 -12.90 -3.44
C ARG A 107 22.80 -13.71 -2.18
N TRP A 108 23.31 -14.94 -2.31
CA TRP A 108 23.68 -15.74 -1.14
C TRP A 108 24.79 -15.08 -0.32
N GLY A 109 25.75 -14.42 -0.98
CA GLY A 109 26.78 -13.62 -0.32
C GLY A 109 26.24 -12.42 0.46
N ILE A 110 25.28 -11.67 -0.11
CA ILE A 110 24.58 -10.58 0.60
C ILE A 110 23.89 -11.10 1.87
N LEU A 111 23.38 -12.33 1.83
CA LEU A 111 22.73 -12.96 2.97
C LEU A 111 23.70 -13.56 4.01
N GLY A 112 25.00 -13.57 3.74
CA GLY A 112 26.03 -14.12 4.63
C GLY A 112 26.43 -15.57 4.35
N TYR A 113 26.29 -16.03 3.09
CA TYR A 113 26.68 -17.36 2.62
C TYR A 113 26.11 -18.51 3.49
N GLU A 114 26.91 -19.51 3.84
CA GLU A 114 26.51 -20.66 4.67
C GLU A 114 26.09 -20.28 6.10
N GLY A 115 26.51 -19.09 6.56
CA GLY A 115 26.07 -18.52 7.82
C GLY A 115 24.64 -17.98 7.78
N SER A 116 24.09 -17.79 6.59
CA SER A 116 22.72 -17.34 6.39
C SER A 116 21.68 -18.36 6.85
N TYR A 117 20.42 -17.96 6.72
CA TYR A 117 19.29 -18.84 6.94
C TYR A 117 19.06 -19.86 5.83
N LEU A 118 19.67 -19.69 4.66
CA LEU A 118 19.53 -20.65 3.55
C LEU A 118 20.43 -21.88 3.76
N LYS A 119 21.53 -21.72 4.51
CA LYS A 119 22.59 -22.73 4.71
C LYS A 119 23.26 -23.11 3.38
N TYR A 120 23.58 -24.39 3.17
CA TYR A 120 24.29 -24.86 2.00
C TYR A 120 23.37 -25.11 0.79
N PRO A 121 23.89 -25.04 -0.45
CA PRO A 121 23.16 -25.48 -1.63
C PRO A 121 22.87 -26.99 -1.58
N THR A 122 21.74 -27.41 -2.15
CA THR A 122 21.32 -28.82 -2.28
C THR A 122 21.11 -29.25 -3.74
N THR A 123 21.19 -28.30 -4.66
CA THR A 123 21.15 -28.55 -6.10
C THR A 123 22.18 -27.71 -6.82
N ASP A 124 22.50 -28.11 -8.04
CA ASP A 124 23.07 -27.20 -9.02
C ASP A 124 22.01 -26.16 -9.44
N GLU A 125 22.40 -25.23 -10.30
CA GLU A 125 21.47 -24.32 -10.97
C GLU A 125 20.43 -25.11 -11.79
N ILE A 126 19.16 -24.81 -11.56
CA ILE A 126 18.01 -25.36 -12.29
C ILE A 126 17.52 -24.29 -13.26
N VAL A 127 17.53 -24.63 -14.55
CA VAL A 127 16.92 -23.81 -15.61
C VAL A 127 15.43 -24.11 -15.66
N LEU A 128 14.61 -23.07 -15.56
CA LEU A 128 13.16 -23.15 -15.59
C LEU A 128 12.66 -22.97 -17.03
N PRO A 129 11.44 -23.46 -17.36
CA PRO A 129 11.06 -23.57 -18.76
C PRO A 129 10.72 -22.21 -19.43
N ASP A 130 10.52 -21.16 -18.65
CA ASP A 130 10.38 -19.77 -19.12
C ASP A 130 11.73 -19.03 -19.26
N GLY A 131 12.85 -19.74 -19.02
CA GLY A 131 14.21 -19.18 -19.06
C GLY A 131 14.68 -18.57 -17.74
N GLY A 132 13.84 -18.51 -16.71
CA GLY A 132 14.31 -18.18 -15.37
C GLY A 132 15.16 -19.28 -14.76
N ARG A 133 15.75 -19.01 -13.61
CA ARG A 133 16.68 -19.92 -12.94
C ARG A 133 16.34 -20.02 -11.46
N ARG A 134 16.59 -21.19 -10.87
CA ARG A 134 16.41 -21.45 -9.45
C ARG A 134 17.57 -22.27 -8.92
N GLN A 135 17.97 -22.05 -7.68
CA GLN A 135 18.84 -22.95 -6.96
C GLN A 135 18.26 -23.25 -5.58
N GLU A 136 18.25 -24.53 -5.20
CA GLU A 136 17.79 -24.99 -3.91
C GLU A 136 18.93 -24.94 -2.89
N PHE A 137 18.56 -24.56 -1.68
CA PHE A 137 19.39 -24.57 -0.49
C PHE A 137 18.68 -25.40 0.59
N GLN A 138 19.38 -25.76 1.67
CA GLN A 138 18.81 -26.65 2.69
C GLN A 138 17.50 -26.09 3.27
N ASP A 139 17.47 -24.79 3.54
CA ASP A 139 16.37 -24.12 4.23
C ASP A 139 15.67 -23.08 3.35
N GLY A 140 15.82 -23.15 2.02
CA GLY A 140 15.13 -22.24 1.12
C GLY A 140 15.57 -22.36 -0.33
N ALA A 141 15.25 -21.34 -1.13
CA ALA A 141 15.70 -21.25 -2.51
C ALA A 141 15.95 -19.81 -2.92
N ILE A 142 16.79 -19.65 -3.94
CA ILE A 142 17.00 -18.38 -4.64
C ILE A 142 16.41 -18.54 -6.05
N TYR A 143 15.70 -17.52 -6.50
CA TYR A 143 15.09 -17.43 -7.82
C TYR A 143 15.65 -16.24 -8.59
N VAL A 144 15.91 -16.41 -9.89
CA VAL A 144 16.46 -15.39 -10.79
C VAL A 144 15.59 -15.34 -12.04
N SER A 145 15.19 -14.15 -12.45
CA SER A 145 14.52 -13.88 -13.72
C SER A 145 15.26 -12.78 -14.48
N PHE A 146 14.98 -12.62 -15.77
CA PHE A 146 15.60 -11.56 -16.58
C PHE A 146 15.34 -10.15 -16.02
N GLN A 147 14.21 -9.95 -15.34
CA GLN A 147 13.82 -8.70 -14.70
C GLN A 147 14.50 -8.47 -13.33
N ASN A 148 15.04 -9.53 -12.71
CA ASN A 148 15.75 -9.47 -11.44
C ASN A 148 17.08 -10.23 -11.55
N ALA A 149 18.07 -9.58 -12.17
CA ALA A 149 19.37 -10.18 -12.47
C ALA A 149 20.18 -10.54 -11.21
N ILE A 150 19.85 -10.00 -10.03
CA ILE A 150 20.53 -10.30 -8.76
C ILE A 150 19.87 -11.50 -8.05
N GLY A 151 18.59 -11.76 -8.33
CA GLY A 151 17.81 -12.85 -7.73
C GLY A 151 17.21 -12.50 -6.36
N SER A 152 16.27 -13.32 -5.90
CA SER A 152 15.56 -13.15 -4.63
C SER A 152 15.40 -14.47 -3.89
N ALA A 153 15.54 -14.42 -2.57
CA ALA A 153 15.57 -15.57 -1.67
C ALA A 153 14.26 -15.74 -0.87
N ILE A 154 13.83 -16.98 -0.76
CA ILE A 154 12.68 -17.38 0.06
C ILE A 154 13.05 -18.57 0.95
N GLN A 155 12.69 -18.50 2.24
CA GLN A 155 12.91 -19.59 3.19
C GLN A 155 11.86 -20.70 2.97
N ASN A 156 12.22 -21.94 3.29
CA ASN A 156 11.26 -23.02 3.44
C ASN A 156 10.22 -22.67 4.51
N GLY A 157 8.96 -23.01 4.25
CA GLY A 157 7.85 -22.71 5.14
C GLY A 157 6.63 -22.17 4.38
N PRO A 158 5.67 -21.58 5.10
CA PRO A 158 4.30 -21.41 4.62
C PRO A 158 4.18 -20.54 3.37
N LEU A 159 5.02 -19.50 3.23
CA LEU A 159 5.04 -18.66 2.02
C LEU A 159 5.49 -19.44 0.78
N ARG A 160 6.57 -20.22 0.93
CA ARG A 160 7.13 -21.02 -0.16
C ARG A 160 6.25 -22.22 -0.49
N ASP A 161 5.69 -22.87 0.52
CA ASP A 161 4.73 -23.96 0.35
C ASP A 161 3.50 -23.48 -0.41
N LYS A 162 2.97 -22.30 -0.03
CA LYS A 162 1.86 -21.70 -0.76
C LYS A 162 2.23 -21.37 -2.19
N TYR A 163 3.40 -20.74 -2.42
CA TYR A 163 3.89 -20.43 -3.76
C TYR A 163 3.98 -21.69 -4.65
N ASN A 164 4.52 -22.78 -4.12
CA ASN A 164 4.59 -24.06 -4.82
C ASN A 164 3.20 -24.65 -5.09
N SER A 165 2.25 -24.53 -4.14
CA SER A 165 0.91 -25.10 -4.30
C SER A 165 0.06 -24.41 -5.38
N VAL A 166 0.28 -23.12 -5.62
CA VAL A 166 -0.50 -22.33 -6.59
C VAL A 166 0.13 -22.27 -7.99
N GLY A 167 0.95 -23.27 -8.32
CA GLY A 167 1.58 -23.41 -9.63
C GLY A 167 3.05 -22.99 -9.69
N GLY A 168 3.61 -22.40 -8.63
CA GLY A 168 5.04 -22.07 -8.54
C GLY A 168 5.56 -21.31 -9.76
N LEU A 169 6.51 -21.88 -10.51
CA LEU A 169 7.05 -21.38 -11.78
C LEU A 169 6.69 -22.30 -12.97
N THR A 170 5.56 -22.99 -12.86
CA THR A 170 5.05 -23.79 -13.98
C THR A 170 4.66 -22.84 -15.11
N PRO A 171 5.22 -23.00 -16.33
CA PRO A 171 4.92 -22.13 -17.46
C PRO A 171 3.42 -22.10 -17.75
N GLY A 172 2.86 -20.90 -17.85
CA GLY A 172 1.42 -20.68 -18.07
C GLY A 172 0.54 -20.92 -16.84
N SER A 173 1.10 -21.24 -15.66
CA SER A 173 0.34 -21.49 -14.43
C SER A 173 0.70 -20.55 -13.28
N SER A 174 1.85 -19.87 -13.33
CA SER A 174 2.23 -18.90 -12.29
C SER A 174 1.58 -17.53 -12.53
N PHE A 175 0.45 -17.27 -11.87
CA PHE A 175 -0.16 -15.94 -11.90
C PHE A 175 0.64 -14.91 -11.08
N LEU A 176 1.44 -15.35 -10.10
CA LEU A 176 2.27 -14.48 -9.24
C LEU A 176 3.56 -14.01 -9.91
N GLY A 177 4.15 -14.83 -10.79
CA GLY A 177 5.47 -14.57 -11.38
C GLY A 177 6.63 -14.83 -10.39
N TYR A 178 7.73 -14.13 -10.58
CA TYR A 178 8.94 -14.24 -9.74
C TYR A 178 8.89 -13.35 -8.51
N LEU A 179 9.66 -13.71 -7.48
CA LEU A 179 9.94 -12.82 -6.36
C LEU A 179 10.68 -11.56 -6.82
N THR A 180 10.22 -10.40 -6.35
CA THR A 180 10.88 -9.11 -6.63
C THR A 180 11.89 -8.73 -5.55
N GLU A 181 11.77 -9.31 -4.36
CA GLU A 181 12.66 -9.08 -3.21
C GLU A 181 12.80 -10.35 -2.35
N ASP A 182 13.78 -10.37 -1.45
CA ASP A 182 13.86 -11.40 -0.42
C ASP A 182 12.62 -11.32 0.48
N HIS A 183 12.01 -12.45 0.82
CA HIS A 183 10.80 -12.44 1.65
C HIS A 183 11.05 -11.79 3.03
N LYS A 184 10.07 -11.03 3.52
CA LYS A 184 10.10 -10.39 4.84
C LYS A 184 9.63 -11.39 5.90
N ARG A 185 10.51 -11.66 6.87
CA ARG A 185 10.26 -12.61 7.97
C ARG A 185 9.57 -12.04 9.19
N THR A 186 9.50 -10.72 9.26
CA THR A 186 8.76 -10.02 10.32
C THR A 186 8.08 -8.84 9.66
N LEU A 187 6.75 -8.85 9.70
CA LEU A 187 5.92 -7.72 9.32
C LEU A 187 5.92 -6.65 10.43
N PRO A 188 5.55 -5.38 10.14
CA PRO A 188 5.62 -4.30 11.13
C PRO A 188 4.76 -4.55 12.38
N ASP A 189 3.69 -5.32 12.26
CA ASP A 189 2.84 -5.77 13.39
C ASP A 189 3.49 -6.86 14.26
N GLY A 190 4.58 -7.47 13.79
CA GLY A 190 5.28 -8.59 14.43
C GLY A 190 4.55 -9.94 14.36
N GLN A 191 3.45 -10.07 13.61
CA GLN A 191 2.58 -11.27 13.66
C GLN A 191 2.66 -12.18 12.44
N GLY A 192 3.39 -11.77 11.38
CA GLY A 192 3.42 -12.52 10.14
C GLY A 192 4.66 -12.34 9.28
N GLN A 193 4.59 -12.95 8.11
CA GLN A 193 5.60 -12.91 7.06
C GLN A 193 4.94 -12.56 5.73
N MET A 194 5.70 -11.95 4.81
CA MET A 194 5.24 -11.73 3.44
C MET A 194 6.33 -11.96 2.40
N ALA A 195 5.92 -12.37 1.22
CA ALA A 195 6.76 -12.41 0.02
C ALA A 195 6.07 -11.61 -1.08
N ARG A 196 6.83 -10.73 -1.74
CA ARG A 196 6.36 -9.94 -2.88
C ARG A 196 6.81 -10.57 -4.19
N PHE A 197 5.88 -10.67 -5.12
CA PHE A 197 6.03 -11.20 -6.45
C PHE A 197 5.67 -10.14 -7.49
N GLN A 198 6.00 -10.39 -8.76
CA GLN A 198 5.76 -9.45 -9.85
C GLN A 198 4.28 -9.02 -9.96
N ASN A 199 3.36 -9.97 -9.75
CA ASN A 199 1.91 -9.73 -9.93
C ASN A 199 1.12 -9.88 -8.63
N GLY A 200 1.79 -9.87 -7.48
CA GLY A 200 1.13 -10.26 -6.25
C GLY A 200 1.97 -10.25 -4.99
N VAL A 201 1.32 -10.60 -3.88
CA VAL A 201 1.98 -10.88 -2.60
C VAL A 201 1.43 -12.19 -2.05
N ILE A 202 2.22 -12.90 -1.26
CA ILE A 202 1.72 -13.93 -0.34
C ILE A 202 1.95 -13.42 1.07
N TYR A 203 0.90 -13.40 1.89
CA TYR A 203 0.97 -13.10 3.32
C TYR A 203 0.68 -14.33 4.14
N TYR A 204 1.38 -14.46 5.26
CA TYR A 204 1.21 -15.54 6.23
C TYR A 204 1.11 -14.98 7.64
N SER A 205 0.14 -15.47 8.41
CA SER A 205 0.14 -15.41 9.86
C SER A 205 -0.15 -16.79 10.46
N PRO A 206 0.27 -17.08 11.71
CA PRO A 206 -0.11 -18.32 12.38
C PRO A 206 -1.63 -18.50 12.53
N ALA A 207 -2.38 -17.39 12.63
CA ALA A 207 -3.82 -17.42 12.83
C ALA A 207 -4.61 -17.72 11.55
N THR A 208 -4.11 -17.27 10.40
CA THR A 208 -4.84 -17.36 9.13
C THR A 208 -4.27 -18.40 8.18
N GLY A 209 -2.94 -18.58 8.14
CA GLY A 209 -2.28 -19.36 7.09
C GLY A 209 -1.75 -18.46 5.96
N ALA A 210 -1.22 -19.08 4.90
CA ALA A 210 -0.57 -18.37 3.79
C ALA A 210 -1.50 -18.24 2.58
N TYR A 211 -1.74 -17.02 2.14
CA TYR A 211 -2.62 -16.74 0.99
C TYR A 211 -2.05 -15.69 0.05
N PRO A 212 -2.14 -15.91 -1.27
CA PRO A 212 -1.82 -14.93 -2.27
C PRO A 212 -2.91 -13.87 -2.35
N VAL A 213 -2.52 -12.61 -2.54
CA VAL A 213 -3.43 -11.50 -2.87
C VAL A 213 -2.87 -10.84 -4.13
N THR A 214 -3.70 -10.68 -5.16
CA THR A 214 -3.28 -10.24 -6.51
C THR A 214 -4.27 -9.30 -7.16
N GLY A 215 -3.84 -8.59 -8.22
CA GLY A 215 -4.68 -7.72 -9.02
C GLY A 215 -5.39 -6.66 -8.18
N ASP A 216 -6.66 -6.39 -8.53
CA ASP A 216 -7.45 -5.33 -7.91
C ASP A 216 -7.70 -5.53 -6.41
N LEU A 217 -7.77 -6.80 -5.96
CA LEU A 217 -7.85 -7.13 -4.53
C LEU A 217 -6.57 -6.70 -3.79
N LEU A 218 -5.40 -6.89 -4.40
CA LEU A 218 -4.13 -6.44 -3.81
C LEU A 218 -4.04 -4.91 -3.82
N THR A 219 -4.44 -4.26 -4.91
CA THR A 219 -4.46 -2.80 -5.00
C THR A 219 -5.30 -2.21 -3.87
N ARG A 220 -6.52 -2.73 -3.68
CA ARG A 220 -7.43 -2.28 -2.63
C ARG A 220 -6.90 -2.57 -1.22
N TRP A 221 -6.38 -3.77 -0.99
CA TRP A 221 -5.84 -4.13 0.31
C TRP A 221 -4.60 -3.30 0.69
N THR A 222 -3.76 -2.97 -0.30
CA THR A 222 -2.64 -2.04 -0.15
C THR A 222 -3.11 -0.69 0.38
N TRP A 223 -4.17 -0.13 -0.24
CA TRP A 223 -4.72 1.17 0.16
C TRP A 223 -5.42 1.16 1.51
N SER A 224 -5.88 0.00 1.96
CA SER A 224 -6.46 -0.14 3.30
C SER A 224 -5.42 -0.25 4.42
N GLY A 225 -4.11 -0.25 4.11
CA GLY A 225 -3.05 -0.41 5.10
C GLY A 225 -2.56 -1.85 5.30
N TYR A 226 -2.78 -2.74 4.32
CA TYR A 226 -2.39 -4.15 4.39
C TYR A 226 -2.90 -4.87 5.65
N GLU A 227 -2.03 -5.65 6.32
CA GLU A 227 -2.35 -6.46 7.49
C GLU A 227 -2.69 -5.64 8.74
N GLN A 228 -2.19 -4.41 8.82
CA GLN A 228 -2.55 -3.45 9.87
C GLN A 228 -3.85 -2.70 9.56
N GLY A 229 -4.31 -2.83 8.31
CA GLY A 229 -5.49 -2.18 7.78
C GLY A 229 -6.80 -2.75 8.31
N SER A 230 -7.89 -2.12 7.87
CA SER A 230 -9.25 -2.48 8.29
C SER A 230 -9.68 -3.91 7.92
N TRP A 231 -8.94 -4.61 7.06
CA TRP A 231 -9.24 -5.98 6.62
C TRP A 231 -8.45 -7.05 7.38
N GLY A 232 -7.29 -6.71 7.95
CA GLY A 232 -6.36 -7.67 8.54
C GLY A 232 -5.70 -8.59 7.50
N TYR A 233 -5.28 -9.78 7.94
CA TYR A 233 -4.66 -10.80 7.07
C TYR A 233 -5.70 -11.50 6.18
N PRO A 234 -5.31 -11.99 4.98
CA PRO A 234 -6.14 -12.89 4.19
C PRO A 234 -6.35 -14.22 4.93
N THR A 235 -7.55 -14.79 4.79
CA THR A 235 -8.00 -16.05 5.43
C THR A 235 -8.43 -17.13 4.43
N GLY A 236 -8.36 -16.83 3.13
CA GLY A 236 -8.69 -17.75 2.05
C GLY A 236 -8.06 -17.34 0.73
N ASP A 237 -8.01 -18.27 -0.23
CA ASP A 237 -7.63 -17.94 -1.61
C ASP A 237 -8.72 -17.07 -2.28
N ALA A 238 -8.31 -16.23 -3.23
CA ALA A 238 -9.26 -15.48 -4.03
C ALA A 238 -10.04 -16.40 -4.98
N THR A 239 -11.32 -16.11 -5.17
CA THR A 239 -12.20 -16.76 -6.15
C THR A 239 -12.59 -15.77 -7.23
N THR A 240 -12.38 -16.14 -8.51
CA THR A 240 -12.80 -15.32 -9.66
C THR A 240 -13.95 -16.00 -10.39
N THR A 241 -15.13 -15.37 -10.43
CA THR A 241 -16.33 -15.85 -11.12
C THR A 241 -16.89 -14.76 -12.03
N ALA A 242 -16.96 -15.02 -13.34
CA ALA A 242 -17.57 -14.10 -14.33
C ALA A 242 -17.03 -12.65 -14.27
N GLY A 243 -15.73 -12.49 -14.05
CA GLY A 243 -15.08 -11.17 -13.91
C GLY A 243 -15.02 -10.63 -12.49
N ASN A 244 -15.74 -11.24 -11.53
CA ASN A 244 -15.72 -10.85 -10.12
C ASN A 244 -14.72 -11.70 -9.33
N SER A 245 -13.65 -11.09 -8.83
CA SER A 245 -12.71 -11.63 -7.85
C SER A 245 -13.16 -11.32 -6.42
N SER A 246 -13.10 -12.28 -5.51
CA SER A 246 -13.38 -12.03 -4.09
C SER A 246 -12.45 -12.86 -3.20
N GLN A 247 -12.13 -12.36 -2.02
CA GLN A 247 -11.21 -13.00 -1.10
C GLN A 247 -11.57 -12.67 0.35
N GLN A 248 -11.52 -13.68 1.21
CA GLN A 248 -11.78 -13.51 2.64
C GLN A 248 -10.52 -13.00 3.35
N PHE A 249 -10.73 -12.04 4.26
CA PHE A 249 -9.76 -11.51 5.20
C PHE A 249 -10.27 -11.67 6.63
N GLN A 250 -9.44 -11.40 7.64
CA GLN A 250 -9.79 -11.55 9.05
C GLN A 250 -11.07 -10.81 9.43
N TYR A 251 -11.27 -9.63 8.86
CA TYR A 251 -12.37 -8.74 9.23
C TYR A 251 -13.45 -8.59 8.14
N GLY A 252 -13.38 -9.38 7.06
CA GLY A 252 -14.46 -9.43 6.07
C GLY A 252 -14.07 -9.97 4.69
N LEU A 253 -15.04 -10.00 3.78
CA LEU A 253 -14.85 -10.39 2.38
C LEU A 253 -14.57 -9.15 1.51
N MET A 254 -13.43 -9.13 0.83
CA MET A 254 -13.12 -8.13 -0.19
C MET A 254 -13.55 -8.68 -1.56
N SER A 255 -14.31 -7.91 -2.36
CA SER A 255 -14.71 -8.31 -3.71
C SER A 255 -14.48 -7.20 -4.75
N TRP A 256 -14.27 -7.61 -6.00
CA TRP A 256 -13.96 -6.77 -7.16
C TRP A 256 -14.43 -7.35 -8.52
N PRO A 257 -15.13 -6.59 -9.38
CA PRO A 257 -15.84 -5.39 -8.99
C PRO A 257 -16.79 -5.77 -7.85
N TYR A 258 -17.02 -4.82 -6.95
CA TYR A 258 -17.74 -5.08 -5.73
C TYR A 258 -19.07 -5.76 -6.07
N THR A 259 -19.21 -6.98 -5.55
CA THR A 259 -20.47 -7.70 -5.58
C THR A 259 -20.80 -8.00 -4.14
N ASN A 260 -21.85 -7.33 -3.66
CA ASN A 260 -22.50 -7.46 -2.37
C ASN A 260 -22.07 -8.70 -1.56
N ALA A 261 -21.09 -8.51 -0.67
CA ALA A 261 -20.93 -9.39 0.46
C ALA A 261 -22.05 -9.07 1.45
N ALA A 262 -23.11 -9.88 1.38
CA ALA A 262 -24.34 -9.79 2.15
C ALA A 262 -25.22 -8.58 1.80
N ALA A 263 -26.50 -8.88 1.57
CA ALA A 263 -27.56 -7.92 1.42
C ALA A 263 -27.45 -6.80 2.45
N VAL A 264 -27.64 -5.56 2.00
CA VAL A 264 -28.22 -4.51 2.83
C VAL A 264 -29.53 -5.08 3.36
N VAL A 265 -29.49 -5.70 4.54
CA VAL A 265 -30.69 -6.10 5.26
C VAL A 265 -31.27 -4.79 5.77
N ASP A 266 -32.42 -4.46 5.20
CA ASP A 266 -33.32 -3.40 5.61
C ASP A 266 -33.47 -3.40 7.14
N ASP A 267 -32.98 -2.34 7.79
CA ASP A 267 -33.27 -2.07 9.20
C ASP A 267 -33.71 -0.62 9.33
N GLY A 268 -35.02 -0.46 9.57
CA GLY A 268 -35.70 0.81 9.72
C GLY A 268 -35.38 1.59 10.99
N ASP A 269 -34.44 1.15 11.82
CA ASP A 269 -33.99 1.91 12.99
C ASP A 269 -32.60 2.53 12.74
N LEU A 270 -32.61 3.83 12.45
CA LEU A 270 -31.50 4.72 12.03
C LEU A 270 -31.20 4.72 10.52
N GLU A 271 -32.26 4.83 9.71
CA GLU A 271 -32.12 5.31 8.33
C GLU A 271 -31.37 6.66 8.34
N PRO A 272 -30.35 6.86 7.48
CA PRO A 272 -29.74 8.17 7.32
C PRO A 272 -30.81 9.14 6.80
N ILE A 273 -31.37 9.96 7.69
CA ILE A 273 -32.40 10.96 7.35
C ILE A 273 -31.91 11.99 6.31
N PHE A 274 -30.61 11.99 5.98
CA PHE A 274 -29.94 13.14 5.37
C PHE A 274 -29.33 12.91 3.98
N VAL A 275 -29.63 11.81 3.27
CA VAL A 275 -29.33 11.77 1.81
C VAL A 275 -30.47 12.37 0.97
N ASP A 276 -31.27 13.25 1.56
CA ASP A 276 -32.31 14.03 0.91
C ASP A 276 -31.76 15.36 0.36
N GLY A 277 -32.44 15.96 -0.61
CA GLY A 277 -32.04 17.25 -1.19
C GLY A 277 -31.75 17.21 -2.68
N ARG A 278 -31.33 18.34 -3.25
CA ARG A 278 -31.08 18.48 -4.70
C ARG A 278 -29.77 17.79 -5.08
N THR A 279 -29.77 17.04 -6.18
CA THR A 279 -28.53 16.51 -6.77
C THR A 279 -27.71 17.66 -7.35
N PRO A 280 -26.43 17.81 -6.97
CA PRO A 280 -25.56 18.83 -7.53
C PRO A 280 -25.45 18.71 -9.05
N THR A 281 -25.65 19.85 -9.72
CA THR A 281 -25.63 19.96 -11.20
C THR A 281 -24.60 20.96 -11.70
N THR A 282 -24.10 21.80 -10.81
CA THR A 282 -23.09 22.81 -11.11
C THR A 282 -21.90 22.63 -10.18
N ASP A 283 -20.73 23.08 -10.61
CA ASP A 283 -19.52 23.13 -9.79
C ASP A 283 -19.76 23.78 -8.42
N GLN A 284 -20.54 24.87 -8.37
CA GLN A 284 -20.89 25.55 -7.12
C GLN A 284 -21.78 24.70 -6.21
N ASP A 285 -22.71 23.92 -6.78
CA ASP A 285 -23.51 22.97 -6.00
C ASP A 285 -22.62 21.91 -5.36
N TYR A 286 -21.62 21.40 -6.10
CA TYR A 286 -20.65 20.42 -5.59
C TYR A 286 -19.81 21.01 -4.44
N ALA A 287 -19.28 22.22 -4.60
CA ALA A 287 -18.51 22.87 -3.54
C ALA A 287 -19.37 23.13 -2.29
N THR A 288 -20.61 23.58 -2.47
CA THR A 288 -21.52 23.81 -1.34
C THR A 288 -21.81 22.50 -0.60
N ASP A 289 -22.11 21.43 -1.33
CA ASP A 289 -22.33 20.10 -0.74
C ASP A 289 -21.10 19.57 -0.02
N ALA A 290 -19.90 19.81 -0.57
CA ALA A 290 -18.65 19.36 0.03
C ALA A 290 -18.37 20.04 1.38
N LEU A 291 -18.84 21.27 1.58
CA LEU A 291 -18.72 22.01 2.84
C LEU A 291 -19.76 21.59 3.89
N ASP A 292 -20.97 21.18 3.49
CA ASP A 292 -22.10 20.83 4.38
C ASP A 292 -21.85 19.62 5.32
N GLY A 293 -20.67 18.98 5.25
CA GLY A 293 -20.29 17.87 6.13
C GLY A 293 -18.91 18.01 6.79
N GLN A 294 -18.28 19.18 6.68
CA GLN A 294 -16.95 19.42 7.27
C GLN A 294 -17.05 19.94 8.70
N ASN A 295 -16.22 19.40 9.59
CA ASN A 295 -15.95 19.99 10.89
C ASN A 295 -14.88 21.10 10.72
N PRO A 296 -15.12 22.35 11.19
CA PRO A 296 -14.11 23.41 11.15
C PRO A 296 -12.78 23.03 11.83
N ALA A 297 -12.82 22.13 12.82
CA ALA A 297 -11.64 21.64 13.53
C ALA A 297 -10.85 20.56 12.78
N ASP A 298 -11.40 19.98 11.70
CA ASP A 298 -10.70 18.92 10.98
C ASP A 298 -9.47 19.41 10.22
N GLY A 299 -9.47 20.70 9.83
CA GLY A 299 -8.51 21.23 8.87
C GLY A 299 -8.45 20.40 7.59
N PHE A 300 -7.74 20.89 6.59
CA PHE A 300 -7.34 20.03 5.49
C PHE A 300 -6.21 19.11 5.99
N ARG A 301 -6.41 17.78 5.98
CA ARG A 301 -5.42 16.82 6.51
C ARG A 301 -4.52 16.27 5.40
N ALA A 302 -3.21 16.38 5.61
CA ALA A 302 -2.16 15.83 4.77
C ALA A 302 -2.20 14.29 4.73
N ILE A 303 -2.11 13.70 3.54
CA ILE A 303 -1.82 12.28 3.32
C ILE A 303 -0.48 12.10 2.63
N SER A 304 0.48 11.48 3.32
CA SER A 304 1.67 10.92 2.68
C SER A 304 1.32 9.53 2.12
N ASN A 305 0.45 9.46 1.11
CA ASN A 305 0.28 8.21 0.38
C ASN A 305 1.51 7.98 -0.49
N GLY A 306 2.09 6.77 -0.41
CA GLY A 306 3.30 6.33 -1.13
C GLY A 306 3.18 6.23 -2.65
N GLY A 307 2.36 7.09 -3.27
CA GLY A 307 2.45 7.51 -4.66
C GLY A 307 3.08 8.90 -4.74
N GLY A 308 4.26 9.06 -4.14
CA GLY A 308 5.08 10.23 -4.41
C GLY A 308 5.32 10.34 -5.92
N PHE A 309 5.41 11.56 -6.43
CA PHE A 309 5.93 11.81 -7.77
C PHE A 309 7.20 10.96 -7.94
N SER A 310 7.20 10.01 -8.87
CA SER A 310 8.42 9.30 -9.26
C SER A 310 9.31 10.32 -9.98
N THR A 311 10.04 11.14 -9.22
CA THR A 311 11.28 11.69 -9.74
C THR A 311 12.19 10.50 -9.96
N GLY A 312 12.58 10.22 -11.20
CA GLY A 312 13.68 9.29 -11.45
C GLY A 312 14.83 9.62 -10.50
N SER A 313 15.31 8.60 -9.80
CA SER A 313 16.30 8.66 -8.72
C SER A 313 17.38 9.74 -8.93
N CYS A 314 17.52 10.67 -7.98
CA CYS A 314 18.82 11.25 -7.71
C CYS A 314 19.67 10.17 -7.04
N GLU A 315 20.47 9.46 -7.83
CA GLU A 315 21.54 8.63 -7.27
C GLU A 315 22.57 9.53 -6.59
N SER A 316 23.03 9.06 -5.45
CA SER A 316 23.74 9.76 -4.39
C SER A 316 25.19 10.12 -4.73
N THR A 317 25.45 10.87 -5.80
CA THR A 317 26.78 11.42 -6.07
C THR A 317 26.75 12.75 -6.81
N LEU A 318 26.37 13.84 -6.14
CA LEU A 318 26.91 15.18 -6.41
C LEU A 318 26.47 16.15 -5.31
N THR A 319 27.44 16.91 -4.80
CA THR A 319 27.38 17.85 -3.69
C THR A 319 26.19 18.80 -3.72
N CYS A 320 25.48 18.90 -2.59
CA CYS A 320 24.57 20.00 -2.29
C CYS A 320 25.32 21.32 -2.48
N VAL A 321 24.78 22.20 -3.34
CA VAL A 321 25.23 23.60 -3.40
C VAL A 321 24.37 24.38 -2.43
N GLU A 322 24.98 24.88 -1.36
CA GLU A 322 24.40 25.92 -0.52
C GLU A 322 24.29 27.24 -1.31
N GLY A 323 23.12 27.88 -1.19
CA GLY A 323 22.94 29.33 -1.19
C GLY A 323 23.18 30.10 -2.49
N GLY A 324 22.10 30.65 -3.05
CA GLY A 324 22.20 31.78 -3.96
C GLY A 324 20.89 32.18 -4.64
N ASP A 325 20.17 33.07 -3.95
CA ASP A 325 19.35 34.21 -4.44
C ASP A 325 17.83 34.13 -4.14
N PRO A 326 17.31 34.96 -3.21
CA PRO A 326 15.90 34.99 -2.84
C PRO A 326 15.15 36.06 -3.66
N GLU A 327 15.06 35.92 -4.97
CA GLU A 327 14.18 36.74 -5.80
C GLU A 327 13.66 35.96 -7.01
N GLU A 328 12.74 35.02 -6.76
CA GLU A 328 11.69 34.76 -7.75
C GLU A 328 10.33 35.00 -7.08
N PRO A 329 9.47 35.83 -7.68
CA PRO A 329 8.18 36.10 -7.10
C PRO A 329 7.40 34.79 -7.07
N ILE A 330 6.89 34.44 -5.89
CA ILE A 330 5.67 33.66 -5.76
C ILE A 330 4.66 34.41 -6.62
N VAL A 331 4.42 33.93 -7.84
CA VAL A 331 3.36 34.48 -8.67
C VAL A 331 2.09 34.01 -7.97
N ASP A 332 1.55 34.88 -7.12
CA ASP A 332 0.16 34.84 -6.71
C ASP A 332 -0.65 34.76 -8.01
N ALA A 333 -1.00 33.54 -8.41
CA ALA A 333 -1.98 33.36 -9.45
C ALA A 333 -3.26 33.98 -8.88
N PRO A 334 -3.79 35.07 -9.47
CA PRO A 334 -4.99 35.70 -8.96
C PRO A 334 -6.09 34.65 -8.92
N ALA A 335 -6.68 34.43 -7.75
CA ALA A 335 -7.75 33.46 -7.50
C ALA A 335 -8.93 33.71 -8.46
N PRO A 336 -9.19 32.83 -9.44
CA PRO A 336 -10.40 32.89 -10.23
C PRO A 336 -11.34 31.79 -9.71
N SER A 337 -12.42 32.19 -9.03
CA SER A 337 -13.55 31.32 -8.64
C SER A 337 -13.12 29.98 -8.04
N ILE A 338 -12.50 30.03 -6.88
CA ILE A 338 -11.94 28.85 -6.22
C ILE A 338 -13.07 27.91 -5.75
N LEU A 339 -13.13 26.68 -6.27
CA LEU A 339 -13.76 25.50 -5.64
C LEU A 339 -12.78 24.78 -4.69
N ALA A 340 -11.56 25.28 -4.56
CA ALA A 340 -10.54 24.78 -3.65
C ALA A 340 -10.77 25.26 -2.21
N PRO A 341 -10.25 24.54 -1.22
CA PRO A 341 -10.23 25.03 0.14
C PRO A 341 -9.07 26.00 0.38
N GLU A 342 -9.34 27.09 1.12
CA GLU A 342 -8.32 28.11 1.46
C GLU A 342 -7.11 27.50 2.20
N ASP A 343 -7.34 26.49 3.05
CA ASP A 343 -6.29 25.82 3.82
C ASP A 343 -5.28 25.03 2.98
N CYS A 344 -5.62 24.72 1.71
CA CYS A 344 -4.66 24.10 0.78
C CYS A 344 -3.43 24.97 0.56
N PHE A 345 -3.58 26.28 0.71
CA PHE A 345 -2.58 27.30 0.38
C PHE A 345 -1.88 27.86 1.63
N ALA A 346 -2.20 27.37 2.83
CA ALA A 346 -1.77 27.98 4.09
C ALA A 346 -0.29 27.72 4.45
N ASP A 347 0.36 26.69 3.89
CA ASP A 347 1.82 26.44 4.07
C ASP A 347 2.44 25.82 2.81
N THR A 348 2.88 26.66 1.87
CA THR A 348 3.39 26.24 0.56
C THR A 348 4.80 25.64 0.59
N SER A 349 5.49 25.65 1.75
CA SER A 349 6.90 25.22 1.86
C SER A 349 7.08 23.77 2.33
N THR A 350 6.12 23.21 3.08
CA THR A 350 6.14 21.82 3.58
C THR A 350 5.12 20.90 2.92
N ASN A 351 4.18 21.45 2.14
CA ASN A 351 2.98 20.74 1.67
C ASN A 351 3.04 20.32 0.19
N LEU A 352 4.19 20.46 -0.47
CA LEU A 352 4.36 20.08 -1.87
C LEU A 352 4.34 18.56 -2.05
N GLY A 353 3.57 18.08 -3.02
CA GLY A 353 3.48 16.66 -3.36
C GLY A 353 2.59 15.83 -2.43
N VAL A 354 1.86 16.47 -1.52
CA VAL A 354 1.00 15.83 -0.51
C VAL A 354 -0.45 16.25 -0.75
N TRP A 355 -1.36 15.27 -0.80
CA TRP A 355 -2.79 15.56 -0.90
C TRP A 355 -3.33 15.98 0.46
N PHE A 356 -4.26 16.91 0.43
CA PHE A 356 -4.96 17.48 1.57
C PHE A 356 -6.44 17.27 1.36
N ALA A 357 -7.11 16.49 2.22
CA ALA A 357 -8.50 16.18 1.96
C ALA A 357 -9.37 15.97 3.20
N THR A 358 -10.67 16.16 2.96
CA THR A 358 -11.79 15.73 3.79
C THR A 358 -12.54 14.61 3.05
N ARG A 359 -13.68 14.18 3.60
CA ARG A 359 -14.53 13.15 3.00
C ARG A 359 -15.12 13.53 1.64
N LYS A 360 -15.21 14.83 1.32
CA LYS A 360 -15.89 15.34 0.11
C LYS A 360 -15.06 16.33 -0.72
N GLN A 361 -13.88 16.73 -0.25
CA GLN A 361 -13.01 17.66 -0.96
C GLN A 361 -11.54 17.29 -0.76
N ALA A 362 -10.74 17.35 -1.82
CA ALA A 362 -9.30 17.14 -1.78
C ALA A 362 -8.57 18.18 -2.61
N CYS A 363 -7.32 18.47 -2.29
CA CYS A 363 -6.44 19.30 -3.09
C CYS A 363 -4.98 18.87 -2.96
N LEU A 364 -4.15 19.21 -3.95
CA LEU A 364 -2.74 18.91 -4.03
C LEU A 364 -2.01 20.05 -4.74
N LEU A 365 -0.95 20.54 -4.13
CA LEU A 365 0.02 21.45 -4.74
C LEU A 365 1.30 20.67 -5.05
N THR A 366 1.87 20.88 -6.23
CA THR A 366 3.12 20.25 -6.62
C THR A 366 4.01 21.20 -7.41
N GLU A 367 5.28 21.30 -6.99
CA GLU A 367 6.33 21.79 -7.87
C GLU A 367 6.62 20.69 -8.87
N THR A 368 6.12 20.86 -10.08
CA THR A 368 6.39 19.91 -11.13
C THR A 368 7.80 20.20 -11.61
N ALA A 369 8.69 19.19 -11.61
CA ALA A 369 10.06 19.38 -12.07
C ALA A 369 9.99 19.98 -13.48
N GLY A 370 10.30 21.28 -13.61
CA GLY A 370 10.14 22.01 -14.86
C GLY A 370 10.80 21.26 -16.02
N TYR A 371 10.13 21.20 -17.17
CA TYR A 371 10.56 20.41 -18.31
C TYR A 371 11.98 20.83 -18.73
N THR A 372 12.93 19.89 -18.64
CA THR A 372 14.30 20.11 -19.12
C THR A 372 14.41 19.65 -20.56
N VAL A 373 14.75 20.56 -21.45
CA VAL A 373 15.03 20.24 -22.85
C VAL A 373 16.47 19.73 -22.93
N LYS A 374 16.66 18.54 -23.51
CA LYS A 374 17.97 17.88 -23.64
C LYS A 374 18.29 17.58 -25.09
N LEU A 375 19.58 17.42 -25.41
CA LEU A 375 20.01 17.02 -26.75
C LEU A 375 19.85 15.49 -26.92
N PRO A 376 19.25 14.99 -28.01
CA PRO A 376 19.12 13.55 -28.28
C PRO A 376 20.45 12.82 -28.34
N GLN A 377 21.51 13.50 -28.81
CA GLN A 377 22.86 12.95 -28.93
C GLN A 377 23.61 12.88 -27.60
N ASP A 378 23.16 13.62 -26.58
CA ASP A 378 23.71 13.62 -25.22
C ASP A 378 22.60 13.93 -24.20
N PRO A 379 21.86 12.91 -23.74
CA PRO A 379 20.73 13.06 -22.81
C PRO A 379 21.11 13.57 -21.41
N THR A 380 22.40 13.75 -21.13
CA THR A 380 22.88 14.34 -19.87
C THR A 380 22.93 15.87 -19.93
N LYS A 381 22.96 16.45 -21.14
CA LYS A 381 23.11 17.89 -21.35
C LYS A 381 21.76 18.60 -21.48
N VAL A 382 21.42 19.40 -20.48
CA VAL A 382 20.27 20.30 -20.49
C VAL A 382 20.58 21.56 -21.31
N VAL A 383 19.73 21.87 -22.30
CA VAL A 383 19.87 23.02 -23.21
C VAL A 383 18.76 24.06 -23.06
N GLY A 384 17.67 23.74 -22.37
CA GLY A 384 16.59 24.66 -22.06
C GLY A 384 15.72 24.15 -20.92
N ARG A 385 14.89 25.03 -20.36
CA ARG A 385 13.96 24.73 -19.28
C ARG A 385 12.61 25.41 -19.49
N ILE A 386 11.54 24.72 -19.13
CA ILE A 386 10.19 25.27 -19.01
C ILE A 386 9.77 25.05 -17.55
N PRO A 387 9.90 26.06 -16.68
CA PRO A 387 9.42 25.97 -15.30
C PRO A 387 7.93 25.65 -15.30
N ALA A 388 7.50 24.77 -14.41
CA ALA A 388 6.12 24.37 -14.29
C ALA A 388 5.74 24.23 -12.81
N SER A 389 4.47 24.50 -12.51
CA SER A 389 3.84 24.19 -11.24
C SER A 389 2.47 23.60 -11.52
N GLY A 390 2.03 22.72 -10.62
CA GLY A 390 0.81 21.97 -10.78
C GLY A 390 -0.08 22.07 -9.55
N TYR A 391 -1.38 22.14 -9.80
CA TYR A 391 -2.41 22.11 -8.79
C TYR A 391 -3.51 21.13 -9.22
N SER A 392 -4.02 20.34 -8.29
CA SER A 392 -5.24 19.56 -8.53
C SER A 392 -6.18 19.63 -7.33
N SER A 393 -7.48 19.68 -7.58
CA SER A 393 -8.51 19.48 -6.55
C SER A 393 -9.61 18.56 -7.00
N ILE A 394 -10.20 17.86 -6.05
CA ILE A 394 -11.39 17.02 -6.24
C ILE A 394 -12.49 17.55 -5.34
N THR A 395 -13.70 17.64 -5.89
CA THR A 395 -14.91 17.93 -5.11
C THR A 395 -15.94 16.86 -5.44
N THR A 396 -16.36 16.10 -4.44
CA THR A 396 -17.37 15.05 -4.56
C THR A 396 -18.66 15.48 -3.87
N SER A 397 -19.73 14.71 -4.08
CA SER A 397 -20.99 14.92 -3.37
C SER A 397 -21.56 13.62 -2.87
N HIS A 398 -22.05 13.63 -1.64
CA HIS A 398 -22.77 12.50 -1.07
C HIS A 398 -24.14 12.25 -1.71
N LEU A 399 -24.59 13.15 -2.61
CA LEU A 399 -25.89 13.15 -3.26
C LEU A 399 -25.84 12.83 -4.76
N SER A 400 -24.64 12.62 -5.32
CA SER A 400 -24.41 12.43 -6.75
C SER A 400 -23.40 11.32 -7.05
N GLY A 401 -23.69 10.53 -8.09
CA GLY A 401 -22.73 9.58 -8.70
C GLY A 401 -21.67 10.26 -9.57
N LYS A 402 -21.70 11.59 -9.68
CA LYS A 402 -20.74 12.40 -10.42
C LYS A 402 -19.88 13.21 -9.46
N PHE A 403 -18.70 13.61 -9.91
CA PHE A 403 -17.83 14.52 -9.17
C PHE A 403 -16.91 15.29 -10.13
N VAL A 404 -16.27 16.34 -9.62
CA VAL A 404 -15.42 17.23 -10.41
C VAL A 404 -14.00 17.17 -9.89
N GLN A 405 -13.04 17.01 -10.81
CA GLN A 405 -11.62 17.24 -10.56
C GLN A 405 -11.16 18.44 -11.39
N GLU A 406 -10.52 19.40 -10.75
CA GLU A 406 -9.82 20.49 -11.43
C GLU A 406 -8.32 20.19 -11.43
N VAL A 407 -7.65 20.43 -12.55
CA VAL A 407 -6.20 20.41 -12.69
C VAL A 407 -5.77 21.71 -13.32
N LYS A 408 -4.83 22.42 -12.70
CA LYS A 408 -4.25 23.66 -13.19
C LYS A 408 -2.75 23.50 -13.34
N LEU A 409 -2.24 23.80 -14.54
CA LEU A 409 -0.82 23.78 -14.86
C LEU A 409 -0.36 25.20 -15.18
N SER A 410 0.59 25.72 -14.43
CA SER A 410 1.16 27.06 -14.64
C SER A 410 2.61 26.94 -15.11
N PHE A 411 2.91 27.54 -16.25
CA PHE A 411 4.21 27.49 -16.91
C PHE A 411 4.90 28.84 -16.85
N GLY A 412 6.14 28.86 -16.37
CA GLY A 412 6.93 30.08 -16.24
C GLY A 412 7.62 30.52 -17.53
N GLN A 413 8.57 31.43 -17.38
CA GLN A 413 9.39 31.92 -18.49
C GLN A 413 10.27 30.78 -19.04
N HIS A 414 10.18 30.51 -20.34
CA HIS A 414 11.05 29.54 -20.99
C HIS A 414 12.48 30.09 -21.03
N THR A 415 13.47 29.25 -20.70
CA THR A 415 14.89 29.64 -20.74
C THR A 415 15.70 28.69 -21.61
N GLY A 416 16.72 29.21 -22.29
CA GLY A 416 17.56 28.43 -23.20
C GLY A 416 16.88 28.01 -24.50
N ARG A 417 17.34 26.91 -25.10
CA ARG A 417 16.83 26.36 -26.37
C ARG A 417 15.69 25.38 -26.09
N VAL A 418 14.45 25.86 -26.19
CA VAL A 418 13.24 25.06 -25.92
C VAL A 418 12.53 24.53 -27.18
N GLY A 419 12.80 25.06 -28.37
CA GLY A 419 12.12 24.67 -29.61
C GLY A 419 10.62 25.01 -29.60
N ILE A 420 9.82 24.26 -30.38
CA ILE A 420 8.36 24.38 -30.38
C ILE A 420 7.80 23.30 -29.45
N ALA A 421 7.68 23.63 -28.17
CA ALA A 421 7.10 22.72 -27.17
C ALA A 421 5.59 22.62 -27.34
N ARG A 422 5.05 21.40 -27.27
CA ARG A 422 3.61 21.11 -27.32
C ARG A 422 3.20 20.36 -26.07
N LEU A 423 2.14 20.82 -25.41
CA LEU A 423 1.59 20.17 -24.22
C LEU A 423 0.54 19.15 -24.65
N ASN A 424 0.69 17.93 -24.15
CA ASN A 424 -0.25 16.83 -24.34
C ASN A 424 -0.75 16.38 -22.97
N TYR A 425 -1.96 15.85 -22.92
CA TYR A 425 -2.52 15.29 -21.71
C TYR A 425 -3.38 14.06 -22.01
N GLN A 426 -3.59 13.28 -20.96
CA GLN A 426 -4.47 12.12 -20.95
C GLN A 426 -5.07 11.97 -19.56
N VAL A 427 -6.39 11.77 -19.52
CA VAL A 427 -7.08 11.25 -18.34
C VAL A 427 -7.14 9.73 -18.47
N PHE A 428 -6.81 9.01 -17.39
CA PHE A 428 -6.79 7.56 -17.38
C PHE A 428 -7.04 7.03 -15.96
N GLY A 429 -7.38 5.76 -15.85
CA GLY A 429 -7.80 5.12 -14.61
C GLY A 429 -8.61 3.88 -14.91
N ASP A 430 -9.02 3.17 -13.87
CA ASP A 430 -9.93 2.02 -14.03
C ASP A 430 -11.22 2.50 -14.73
N HIS A 431 -11.52 1.91 -15.88
CA HIS A 431 -12.71 2.22 -16.71
C HIS A 431 -12.78 3.64 -17.31
N ALA A 432 -11.67 4.38 -17.39
CA ALA A 432 -11.65 5.71 -18.04
C ALA A 432 -12.01 5.70 -19.55
N GLU A 433 -12.02 4.52 -20.19
CA GLU A 433 -12.28 4.34 -21.63
C GLU A 433 -13.77 4.17 -22.00
N ASP A 434 -14.68 4.08 -21.01
CA ASP A 434 -16.11 3.78 -21.23
C ASP A 434 -17.00 5.01 -21.51
N GLY A 435 -16.41 6.18 -21.83
CA GLY A 435 -17.16 7.42 -22.09
C GLY A 435 -17.73 8.10 -20.84
N GLU A 436 -17.22 7.71 -19.67
CA GLU A 436 -17.67 8.13 -18.34
C GLU A 436 -16.92 9.37 -17.79
N VAL A 437 -16.12 10.03 -18.64
CA VAL A 437 -15.32 11.20 -18.27
C VAL A 437 -15.46 12.29 -19.32
N GLU A 438 -15.79 13.50 -18.88
CA GLU A 438 -15.82 14.70 -19.70
C GLU A 438 -14.68 15.64 -19.28
N VAL A 439 -13.87 16.09 -20.23
CA VAL A 439 -12.78 17.04 -19.97
C VAL A 439 -13.11 18.36 -20.65
N GLU A 440 -13.34 19.39 -19.83
CA GLU A 440 -13.44 20.78 -20.27
C GLU A 440 -12.08 21.45 -20.06
N SER A 441 -11.47 21.97 -21.12
CA SER A 441 -10.20 22.68 -21.03
C SER A 441 -10.17 23.88 -21.98
N ASP A 442 -9.45 24.92 -21.57
CA ASP A 442 -9.09 26.05 -22.42
C ASP A 442 -7.89 25.75 -23.36
N PHE A 443 -7.37 24.52 -23.31
CA PHE A 443 -6.21 24.10 -24.08
C PHE A 443 -6.43 22.76 -24.78
N GLU A 444 -6.19 22.74 -26.09
CA GLU A 444 -6.30 21.53 -26.90
C GLU A 444 -5.00 20.71 -26.84
N SER A 445 -5.11 19.40 -26.59
CA SER A 445 -3.95 18.49 -26.50
C SER A 445 -3.12 18.53 -27.78
N GLY A 446 -1.80 18.67 -27.64
CA GLY A 446 -0.86 18.82 -28.76
C GLY A 446 -0.70 20.27 -29.24
N SER A 447 -1.36 21.26 -28.63
CA SER A 447 -1.15 22.67 -28.95
C SER A 447 0.20 23.19 -28.47
N VAL A 448 0.68 24.26 -29.12
CA VAL A 448 1.95 24.93 -28.75
C VAL A 448 1.84 25.56 -27.37
N LEU A 449 2.81 25.28 -26.51
CA LEU A 449 2.92 25.91 -25.19
C LEU A 449 3.81 27.15 -25.29
N TYR A 450 3.29 28.30 -24.85
CA TYR A 450 4.03 29.56 -24.74
C TYR A 450 4.49 29.80 -23.29
N SER A 451 5.52 30.65 -23.12
CA SER A 451 5.94 31.09 -21.78
C SER A 451 4.83 31.82 -21.04
N ASN A 452 4.83 31.72 -19.71
CA ASN A 452 3.85 32.39 -18.84
C ASN A 452 2.40 31.99 -19.16
N THR A 453 2.20 30.76 -19.63
CA THR A 453 0.86 30.20 -19.91
C THR A 453 0.36 29.48 -18.67
N THR A 454 -0.93 29.61 -18.38
CA THR A 454 -1.62 28.74 -17.42
C THR A 454 -2.74 28.02 -18.16
N VAL A 455 -2.86 26.72 -17.92
CA VAL A 455 -3.87 25.86 -18.52
C VAL A 455 -4.73 25.25 -17.42
N THR A 456 -6.04 25.22 -17.63
CA THR A 456 -6.97 24.61 -16.68
C THR A 456 -7.75 23.48 -17.33
N PHE A 457 -7.89 22.38 -16.61
CA PHE A 457 -8.69 21.22 -16.98
C PHE A 457 -9.74 21.00 -15.90
N LYS A 458 -11.01 20.97 -16.29
CA LYS A 458 -12.12 20.51 -15.46
C LYS A 458 -12.55 19.15 -15.96
N ILE A 459 -12.30 18.13 -15.14
CA ILE A 459 -12.55 16.73 -15.44
C ILE A 459 -13.81 16.35 -14.64
N LYS A 460 -14.90 16.10 -15.35
CA LYS A 460 -16.17 15.64 -14.78
C LYS A 460 -16.21 14.13 -14.89
N TRP A 461 -16.22 13.48 -13.75
CA TRP A 461 -16.27 12.03 -13.64
C TRP A 461 -17.71 11.59 -13.43
N ASN A 462 -18.16 10.59 -14.19
CA ASN A 462 -19.51 10.07 -14.14
C ASN A 462 -19.53 8.59 -13.76
N PHE A 463 -19.84 8.29 -12.52
CA PHE A 463 -19.95 6.91 -12.05
C PHE A 463 -21.42 6.49 -11.93
N GLU A 464 -22.36 7.22 -12.54
CA GLU A 464 -23.79 6.87 -12.51
C GLU A 464 -24.02 5.42 -12.96
N GLY A 465 -24.91 4.73 -12.26
CA GLY A 465 -25.25 3.34 -12.59
C GLY A 465 -24.64 2.30 -11.65
N VAL A 466 -24.04 2.72 -10.53
CA VAL A 466 -23.67 1.80 -9.45
C VAL A 466 -24.94 1.02 -9.02
N PRO A 467 -24.96 -0.32 -9.13
CA PRO A 467 -26.16 -1.08 -8.85
C PRO A 467 -26.59 -0.89 -7.39
N GLN A 468 -27.88 -1.05 -7.15
CA GLN A 468 -28.46 -0.86 -5.83
C GLN A 468 -27.75 -1.71 -4.76
N GLY A 469 -27.36 -1.07 -3.67
CA GLY A 469 -26.63 -1.68 -2.56
C GLY A 469 -25.12 -1.87 -2.80
N GLN A 470 -24.60 -1.53 -3.98
CA GLN A 470 -23.19 -1.71 -4.32
C GLN A 470 -22.34 -0.47 -4.01
N ILE A 471 -21.03 -0.70 -3.92
CA ILE A 471 -19.96 0.28 -3.76
C ILE A 471 -19.04 0.14 -4.97
N ASP A 472 -18.69 1.23 -5.64
CA ASP A 472 -17.66 1.30 -6.66
C ASP A 472 -16.54 2.23 -6.18
N SER A 473 -15.30 1.93 -6.49
CA SER A 473 -14.11 2.69 -6.05
C SER A 473 -13.16 2.78 -7.22
N ARG A 474 -12.81 3.98 -7.65
CA ARG A 474 -11.90 4.14 -8.78
C ARG A 474 -10.84 5.18 -8.50
N GLN A 475 -9.66 4.92 -9.05
CA GLN A 475 -8.56 5.86 -9.04
C GLN A 475 -8.64 6.78 -10.26
N ASN A 476 -8.48 8.08 -10.01
CA ASN A 476 -8.63 9.11 -11.02
C ASN A 476 -7.25 9.67 -11.34
N ASN A 477 -6.72 9.40 -12.54
CA ASN A 477 -5.38 9.83 -12.91
C ASN A 477 -5.40 10.84 -14.05
N PHE A 478 -4.57 11.86 -13.91
CA PHE A 478 -4.30 12.82 -14.97
C PHE A 478 -2.79 12.82 -15.27
N ARG A 479 -2.41 12.59 -16.52
CA ARG A 479 -1.02 12.69 -16.98
C ARG A 479 -0.90 13.75 -18.05
N TYR A 480 0.21 14.44 -18.04
CA TYR A 480 0.60 15.36 -19.09
C TYR A 480 2.06 15.16 -19.47
N TRP A 481 2.37 15.41 -20.73
CA TRP A 481 3.71 15.26 -21.27
C TRP A 481 3.93 16.26 -22.40
N PHE A 482 5.18 16.47 -22.77
CA PHE A 482 5.53 17.42 -23.80
C PHE A 482 6.13 16.71 -25.02
N THR A 483 5.72 17.18 -26.18
CA THR A 483 6.36 16.85 -27.45
C THR A 483 7.06 18.09 -28.01
N ASN A 484 7.96 17.89 -28.96
CA ASN A 484 8.64 18.96 -29.67
C ASN A 484 8.63 18.65 -31.16
N ASP A 485 8.30 19.65 -31.98
CA ASP A 485 8.27 19.48 -33.44
C ASP A 485 9.67 19.17 -34.00
N ASP A 486 10.73 19.61 -33.32
CA ASP A 486 12.13 19.27 -33.61
C ASP A 486 12.59 18.05 -32.80
N SER A 487 11.84 16.95 -32.84
CA SER A 487 12.13 15.69 -32.13
C SER A 487 13.49 15.04 -32.48
N GLN A 488 14.12 15.46 -33.59
CA GLN A 488 15.48 15.06 -33.98
C GLN A 488 16.59 15.90 -33.31
N ILE A 489 16.23 17.02 -32.65
CA ILE A 489 17.14 17.98 -32.02
C ILE A 489 16.89 18.08 -30.50
N PHE A 490 15.71 17.64 -30.02
CA PHE A 490 15.33 17.65 -28.61
C PHE A 490 14.69 16.32 -28.19
N SER A 491 15.12 15.72 -27.07
CA SER A 491 14.47 14.51 -26.53
C SER A 491 13.25 14.87 -25.68
N PRO A 492 12.17 14.05 -25.67
CA PRO A 492 11.07 14.21 -24.72
C PRO A 492 11.61 14.16 -23.29
N SER A 493 11.12 15.03 -22.42
CA SER A 493 11.47 15.04 -20.99
C SER A 493 10.36 14.43 -20.13
N SER A 494 10.63 14.32 -18.83
CA SER A 494 9.80 13.66 -17.83
C SER A 494 8.31 14.01 -17.93
N ASP A 495 7.47 13.00 -17.85
CA ASP A 495 6.02 13.16 -17.75
C ASP A 495 5.64 13.67 -16.37
N GLY A 496 4.60 14.49 -16.32
CA GLY A 496 3.96 14.86 -15.07
C GLY A 496 2.66 14.09 -14.87
N LYS A 497 2.33 13.76 -13.63
CA LYS A 497 1.13 13.02 -13.28
C LYS A 497 0.53 13.56 -11.98
N PHE A 498 -0.80 13.61 -11.92
CA PHE A 498 -1.58 13.68 -10.70
C PHE A 498 -2.25 12.31 -10.51
N ASP A 499 -1.76 11.58 -9.52
CA ASP A 499 -2.43 10.42 -8.95
C ASP A 499 -3.44 10.94 -7.93
N ALA A 500 -4.72 11.02 -8.28
CA ALA A 500 -5.73 11.48 -7.34
C ALA A 500 -6.21 10.32 -6.44
N ASP A 501 -6.66 10.67 -5.23
CA ASP A 501 -7.15 9.69 -4.25
C ASP A 501 -8.41 8.97 -4.75
N ILE A 502 -8.72 7.83 -4.14
CA ILE A 502 -9.82 6.95 -4.54
C ILE A 502 -11.14 7.64 -4.21
N VAL A 503 -11.88 7.96 -5.26
CA VAL A 503 -13.27 8.35 -5.10
C VAL A 503 -14.10 7.07 -5.09
N ARG A 504 -14.82 6.88 -3.99
CA ARG A 504 -15.79 5.80 -3.84
C ARG A 504 -17.17 6.35 -4.07
N CYS A 505 -17.83 5.81 -5.08
CA CYS A 505 -19.24 6.06 -5.35
C CYS A 505 -20.04 4.84 -4.93
N ASP A 506 -21.14 5.03 -4.21
CA ASP A 506 -21.94 3.90 -3.74
C ASP A 506 -23.44 4.21 -3.84
N ASN A 507 -24.23 3.15 -3.93
CA ASN A 507 -25.69 3.22 -3.99
C ASN A 507 -26.30 2.47 -2.80
N THR A 508 -25.77 2.72 -1.60
CA THR A 508 -26.11 1.96 -0.38
C THR A 508 -27.00 2.71 0.62
N MET A 509 -27.19 4.01 0.45
CA MET A 509 -27.98 4.85 1.36
C MET A 509 -29.34 5.22 0.76
N ARG A 510 -30.37 5.33 1.61
CA ARG A 510 -31.75 5.62 1.19
C ARG A 510 -32.20 7.02 1.58
N THR A 511 -33.00 7.63 0.70
CA THR A 511 -33.75 8.86 0.98
C THR A 511 -34.84 8.60 2.02
N SER A 512 -35.44 9.66 2.57
CA SER A 512 -36.64 9.52 3.44
C SER A 512 -37.81 8.82 2.75
N GLY A 513 -37.86 8.84 1.41
CA GLY A 513 -38.82 8.10 0.60
C GLY A 513 -38.46 6.62 0.37
N GLY A 514 -37.40 6.11 1.01
CA GLY A 514 -36.93 4.73 0.90
C GLY A 514 -36.21 4.38 -0.41
N GLN A 515 -35.95 5.36 -1.27
CA GLN A 515 -35.24 5.14 -2.54
C GLN A 515 -33.75 5.20 -2.33
N TYR A 516 -33.00 4.28 -2.94
CA TYR A 516 -31.54 4.36 -2.89
C TYR A 516 -31.03 5.58 -3.66
N ARG A 517 -30.05 6.25 -3.06
CA ARG A 517 -29.39 7.41 -3.63
C ARG A 517 -27.90 7.15 -3.78
N GLN A 518 -27.46 7.26 -5.02
CA GLN A 518 -26.06 7.20 -5.35
C GLN A 518 -25.33 8.47 -4.88
N GLY A 519 -24.12 8.30 -4.35
CA GLY A 519 -23.27 9.40 -3.92
C GLY A 519 -21.80 9.00 -3.89
N CYS A 520 -20.91 9.98 -3.96
CA CYS A 520 -19.46 9.79 -4.00
C CYS A 520 -18.75 10.52 -2.84
N VAL A 521 -17.74 9.86 -2.27
CA VAL A 521 -16.84 10.38 -1.23
C VAL A 521 -15.41 9.99 -1.51
N ILE A 522 -14.45 10.71 -0.95
CA ILE A 522 -13.04 10.35 -0.96
C ILE A 522 -12.82 9.34 0.16
N ALA A 523 -12.78 8.05 -0.19
CA ALA A 523 -12.90 6.97 0.80
C ALA A 523 -11.66 6.80 1.68
N GLY A 524 -10.48 7.21 1.19
CA GLY A 524 -9.20 7.15 1.91
C GLY A 524 -9.15 8.04 3.15
N HIS A 525 -10.07 9.00 3.28
CA HIS A 525 -10.11 9.95 4.39
C HIS A 525 -11.26 9.62 5.34
N PRO A 526 -10.99 9.07 6.53
CA PRO A 526 -12.06 8.73 7.47
C PRO A 526 -12.81 9.98 7.91
N ALA A 527 -14.10 9.82 8.18
CA ALA A 527 -14.95 10.94 8.58
C ALA A 527 -14.80 11.24 10.08
N SER A 528 -14.95 12.51 10.47
CA SER A 528 -15.02 12.92 11.87
C SER A 528 -16.41 13.43 12.22
N TRP A 529 -16.87 13.12 13.42
CA TRP A 529 -18.08 13.72 13.97
C TRP A 529 -17.73 14.67 15.11
N ALA A 530 -17.87 15.97 14.86
CA ALA A 530 -17.90 17.00 15.89
C ALA A 530 -19.16 16.84 16.74
N MET A 531 -19.04 16.14 17.86
CA MET A 531 -20.20 15.87 18.72
C MET A 531 -20.45 17.07 19.64
N ASN A 532 -21.73 17.43 19.78
CA ASN A 532 -22.21 18.54 20.61
C ASN A 532 -21.72 19.94 20.18
N GLU A 533 -21.52 20.16 18.88
CA GLU A 533 -21.20 21.48 18.33
C GLU A 533 -22.27 22.54 18.65
N TYR A 534 -23.54 22.14 18.70
CA TYR A 534 -24.68 23.02 19.00
C TYR A 534 -25.01 23.13 20.50
N GLY A 535 -24.30 22.40 21.37
CA GLY A 535 -24.55 22.38 22.81
C GLY A 535 -25.88 21.74 23.21
N ASP A 536 -26.42 20.84 22.40
CA ASP A 536 -27.78 20.30 22.53
C ASP A 536 -27.84 18.80 22.86
N ILE A 537 -26.68 18.14 23.01
CA ILE A 537 -26.52 16.73 23.38
C ILE A 537 -25.39 16.55 24.43
N ASP A 538 -25.41 17.41 25.45
CA ASP A 538 -24.34 17.56 26.45
C ASP A 538 -24.04 16.29 27.24
N GLU A 539 -25.07 15.58 27.72
CA GLU A 539 -24.93 14.34 28.50
C GLU A 539 -24.40 13.18 27.63
N ALA A 540 -24.85 13.10 26.36
CA ALA A 540 -24.36 12.11 25.41
C ALA A 540 -22.88 12.34 25.08
N ALA A 541 -22.50 13.60 24.82
CA ALA A 541 -21.12 13.94 24.51
C ALA A 541 -20.20 13.80 25.72
N GLY A 542 -20.70 14.13 26.93
CA GLY A 542 -19.99 13.90 28.18
C GLY A 542 -19.70 12.41 28.43
N HIS A 543 -20.63 11.52 28.10
CA HIS A 543 -20.41 10.08 28.18
C HIS A 543 -19.31 9.60 27.21
N VAL A 544 -19.36 10.02 25.95
CA VAL A 544 -18.33 9.69 24.95
C VAL A 544 -16.95 10.23 25.37
N LEU A 545 -16.90 11.47 25.85
CA LEU A 545 -15.67 12.10 26.31
C LEU A 545 -15.05 11.35 27.51
N ALA A 546 -15.87 10.97 28.50
CA ALA A 546 -15.41 10.17 29.63
C ALA A 546 -14.93 8.78 29.20
N ALA A 547 -15.60 8.15 28.24
CA ALA A 547 -15.24 6.86 27.66
C ALA A 547 -13.87 6.90 26.96
N GLN A 548 -13.65 7.89 26.10
CA GLN A 548 -12.38 8.11 25.42
C GLN A 548 -11.25 8.44 26.41
N GLY A 549 -11.54 9.23 27.46
CA GLY A 549 -10.58 9.58 28.50
C GLY A 549 -10.03 8.39 29.30
N VAL A 550 -10.75 7.27 29.33
CA VAL A 550 -10.28 6.01 29.95
C VAL A 550 -9.76 4.99 28.93
N GLY A 551 -9.52 5.42 27.69
CA GLY A 551 -8.88 4.64 26.64
C GLY A 551 -9.82 3.76 25.81
N LEU A 552 -11.14 3.99 25.83
CA LEU A 552 -12.03 3.35 24.85
C LEU A 552 -11.80 3.93 23.45
N PRO A 553 -11.91 3.12 22.39
CA PRO A 553 -11.58 3.55 21.05
C PRO A 553 -12.60 4.57 20.53
N GLY A 554 -12.17 5.37 19.57
CA GLY A 554 -13.00 6.23 18.74
C GLY A 554 -12.71 7.71 18.85
N GLY A 555 -11.70 8.10 19.64
CA GLY A 555 -11.32 9.50 19.87
C GLY A 555 -10.11 10.01 19.08
N SER A 556 -9.48 9.18 18.23
CA SER A 556 -8.33 9.61 17.43
C SER A 556 -8.18 8.83 16.13
N LEU A 557 -7.28 9.29 15.26
CA LEU A 557 -6.90 8.57 14.05
C LEU A 557 -6.25 7.20 14.35
N ASP A 558 -5.52 7.08 15.45
CA ASP A 558 -4.89 5.81 15.84
C ASP A 558 -5.88 4.84 16.51
N SER A 559 -7.11 5.27 16.75
CA SER A 559 -8.12 4.52 17.49
C SER A 559 -9.51 4.68 16.89
N MET A 560 -9.65 4.61 15.57
CA MET A 560 -10.94 4.85 14.90
C MET A 560 -11.99 3.76 15.21
N LEU A 561 -13.27 4.16 15.11
CA LEU A 561 -14.40 3.25 15.06
C LEU A 561 -14.66 2.82 13.62
N GLN A 562 -15.26 1.65 13.44
CA GLN A 562 -15.70 1.17 12.13
C GLN A 562 -17.21 0.93 12.14
N ARG A 563 -17.92 1.47 11.16
CA ARG A 563 -19.39 1.32 11.10
C ARG A 563 -19.79 -0.13 10.81
N THR A 564 -20.78 -0.64 11.54
CA THR A 564 -21.50 -1.86 11.15
C THR A 564 -22.93 -1.55 10.73
N THR A 565 -23.32 -2.04 9.55
CA THR A 565 -24.72 -2.03 9.08
C THR A 565 -25.41 -3.37 9.33
N ASN A 566 -24.69 -4.38 9.84
CA ASN A 566 -25.24 -5.68 10.14
C ASN A 566 -26.23 -5.59 11.32
N VAL A 567 -27.49 -5.93 11.06
CA VAL A 567 -28.59 -5.84 12.02
C VAL A 567 -28.37 -6.76 13.21
N ALA A 568 -27.86 -7.97 12.99
CA ALA A 568 -27.58 -8.92 14.07
C ALA A 568 -26.48 -8.38 14.99
N SER A 569 -25.35 -7.95 14.43
CA SER A 569 -24.25 -7.37 15.23
C SER A 569 -24.69 -6.14 16.02
N ARG A 570 -25.49 -5.25 15.42
CA ARG A 570 -26.05 -4.08 16.12
C ARG A 570 -26.96 -4.49 17.27
N ASN A 571 -27.82 -5.48 17.06
CA ASN A 571 -28.72 -5.98 18.09
C ASN A 571 -27.95 -6.67 19.22
N ASP A 572 -26.91 -7.44 18.91
CA ASP A 572 -26.04 -8.06 19.91
C ASP A 572 -25.32 -7.00 20.75
N ASN A 573 -24.76 -5.97 20.09
CA ASN A 573 -24.14 -4.82 20.77
C ASN A 573 -25.12 -4.14 21.72
N ARG A 574 -26.33 -3.79 21.24
CA ARG A 574 -27.38 -3.16 22.07
C ARG A 574 -27.82 -4.04 23.22
N ASN A 575 -28.04 -5.33 22.97
CA ASN A 575 -28.51 -6.26 24.00
C ASN A 575 -27.47 -6.42 25.11
N GLN A 576 -26.18 -6.37 24.76
CA GLN A 576 -25.08 -6.44 25.72
C GLN A 576 -24.92 -5.16 26.55
N ALA A 577 -24.99 -3.99 25.91
CA ALA A 577 -24.80 -2.70 26.55
C ALA A 577 -26.08 -2.16 27.21
N CYS A 578 -27.17 -2.07 26.46
CA CYS A 578 -28.43 -1.43 26.81
C CYS A 578 -29.66 -2.33 26.52
N PRO A 579 -29.85 -3.43 27.26
CA PRO A 579 -30.99 -4.33 27.07
C PRO A 579 -32.34 -3.62 27.32
N ARG A 580 -33.39 -3.96 26.57
CA ARG A 580 -34.70 -3.28 26.61
C ARG A 580 -35.80 -3.96 27.44
N GLY A 581 -35.55 -5.13 28.04
CA GLY A 581 -36.64 -5.90 28.66
C GLY A 581 -36.19 -7.00 29.62
N ASN A 582 -35.21 -6.71 30.48
CA ASN A 582 -34.77 -7.64 31.52
C ASN A 582 -34.58 -6.93 32.87
N GLN A 583 -34.39 -7.72 33.94
CA GLN A 583 -34.16 -7.17 35.29
C GLN A 583 -32.98 -6.18 35.36
N LYS A 584 -32.00 -6.31 34.47
CA LYS A 584 -30.85 -5.39 34.36
C LYS A 584 -31.31 -4.03 33.81
N ALA A 585 -32.16 -4.02 32.78
CA ALA A 585 -32.77 -2.81 32.23
C ALA A 585 -33.68 -2.10 33.24
N ASP A 586 -34.48 -2.87 33.98
CA ASP A 586 -35.41 -2.32 34.98
C ASP A 586 -34.66 -1.62 36.12
N LYS A 587 -33.58 -2.24 36.62
CA LYS A 587 -32.74 -1.68 37.70
C LYS A 587 -32.03 -0.38 37.31
N ARG A 588 -31.62 -0.22 36.06
CA ARG A 588 -30.95 1.01 35.58
C ARG A 588 -31.91 2.18 35.41
N ARG A 589 -33.21 1.91 35.26
CA ARG A 589 -34.26 2.94 35.17
C ARG A 589 -34.85 3.30 36.53
N GLU A 590 -34.57 2.51 37.56
CA GLU A 590 -35.01 2.76 38.93
C GLU A 590 -34.39 4.07 39.45
N GLY A 591 -35.22 5.04 39.82
CA GLY A 591 -34.79 6.36 40.30
C GLY A 591 -34.52 7.41 39.21
N VAL A 592 -34.45 7.03 37.93
CA VAL A 592 -34.23 7.94 36.78
C VAL A 592 -35.15 7.63 35.59
N PRO A 593 -36.49 7.64 35.76
CA PRO A 593 -37.43 7.12 34.76
C PRO A 593 -37.50 7.90 33.44
N THR A 594 -37.01 9.15 33.43
CA THR A 594 -36.96 10.01 32.23
C THR A 594 -35.66 9.85 31.43
N ARG A 595 -34.71 9.05 31.91
CA ARG A 595 -33.42 8.80 31.27
C ARG A 595 -33.43 7.51 30.46
N SER A 596 -32.57 7.46 29.44
CA SER A 596 -32.39 6.31 28.57
C SER A 596 -30.93 5.87 28.54
N CYS A 597 -30.72 4.59 28.24
CA CYS A 597 -29.41 3.97 28.23
C CYS A 597 -28.66 4.37 26.96
N ASP A 598 -27.45 4.89 27.12
CA ASP A 598 -26.50 5.20 26.07
C ASP A 598 -25.24 4.33 26.21
N GLU A 599 -24.63 3.99 25.07
CA GLU A 599 -23.59 2.97 24.95
C GLU A 599 -22.42 3.45 24.09
N TYR A 600 -21.19 3.21 24.57
CA TYR A 600 -19.98 3.52 23.81
C TYR A 600 -18.92 2.40 23.91
N PRO A 601 -18.28 1.95 22.80
CA PRO A 601 -18.55 2.34 21.41
C PRO A 601 -19.99 2.04 20.97
N PHE A 602 -20.52 2.86 20.06
CA PHE A 602 -21.93 2.79 19.64
C PHE A 602 -22.31 1.40 19.12
N ALA A 603 -23.56 0.98 19.28
CA ALA A 603 -24.00 -0.30 18.72
C ALA A 603 -23.84 -0.41 17.20
N SER A 604 -23.81 0.72 16.49
CA SER A 604 -23.53 0.79 15.05
C SER A 604 -22.04 0.69 14.71
N THR A 605 -21.20 0.16 15.61
CA THR A 605 -19.78 -0.09 15.38
C THR A 605 -19.40 -1.56 15.50
N ILE A 606 -18.33 -1.96 14.78
CA ILE A 606 -17.71 -3.29 14.93
C ILE A 606 -17.11 -3.45 16.33
N GLN A 607 -16.58 -2.36 16.90
CA GLN A 607 -16.02 -2.27 18.23
C GLN A 607 -17.08 -2.25 19.35
N GLY A 608 -18.36 -2.32 19.01
CA GLY A 608 -19.46 -2.29 19.97
C GLY A 608 -19.40 -3.43 20.99
N ALA A 609 -20.29 -3.36 21.99
CA ALA A 609 -20.19 -4.14 23.22
C ALA A 609 -20.12 -5.68 23.05
N ALA A 610 -20.65 -6.24 21.97
CA ALA A 610 -20.59 -7.68 21.70
C ALA A 610 -19.28 -8.13 21.02
N GLY A 611 -18.51 -7.21 20.44
CA GLY A 611 -17.27 -7.48 19.71
C GLY A 611 -15.99 -7.49 20.57
N LYS A 612 -16.09 -7.41 21.90
CA LYS A 612 -14.93 -7.29 22.81
C LYS A 612 -14.94 -8.33 23.94
N ASP A 613 -13.77 -8.89 24.22
CA ASP A 613 -13.47 -9.62 25.45
C ASP A 613 -13.25 -8.61 26.60
N GLY A 614 -14.31 -8.23 27.32
CA GLY A 614 -14.17 -7.35 28.48
C GLY A 614 -15.49 -7.02 29.18
N ASN A 615 -15.44 -6.88 30.51
CA ASN A 615 -16.60 -6.45 31.29
C ASN A 615 -16.97 -4.99 30.96
N GLY A 616 -18.27 -4.70 30.95
CA GLY A 616 -18.79 -3.34 30.80
C GLY A 616 -18.41 -2.44 31.99
N ARG A 617 -18.34 -1.13 31.76
CA ARG A 617 -18.05 -0.11 32.77
C ARG A 617 -19.12 0.99 32.81
N SER A 618 -19.09 1.81 33.85
CA SER A 618 -19.86 3.05 33.95
C SER A 618 -19.13 4.10 34.80
N PHE A 619 -19.55 5.35 34.69
CA PHE A 619 -18.99 6.50 35.40
C PHE A 619 -19.96 6.96 36.51
N ASN A 620 -20.10 6.13 37.54
CA ASN A 620 -20.99 6.41 38.68
C ASN A 620 -20.29 7.35 39.69
N PRO A 621 -21.06 8.17 40.44
CA PRO A 621 -22.52 8.19 40.53
C PRO A 621 -23.27 8.89 39.38
N GLU A 622 -22.58 9.63 38.51
CA GLU A 622 -23.16 10.48 37.47
C GLU A 622 -23.94 9.68 36.42
N CYS A 623 -23.44 8.52 35.99
CA CYS A 623 -24.10 7.73 34.94
C CYS A 623 -25.31 6.88 35.39
N HIS A 624 -25.59 6.79 36.69
CA HIS A 624 -26.73 6.07 37.24
C HIS A 624 -26.87 4.59 36.79
N VAL A 625 -25.76 3.85 36.68
CA VAL A 625 -25.75 2.42 36.28
C VAL A 625 -25.31 1.53 37.44
N PRO A 626 -26.21 1.16 38.38
CA PRO A 626 -25.81 0.52 39.64
C PRO A 626 -25.23 -0.89 39.50
N ASP A 627 -25.46 -1.56 38.36
CA ASP A 627 -24.97 -2.91 38.07
C ASP A 627 -23.55 -2.93 37.46
N LEU A 628 -23.02 -1.78 37.03
CA LEU A 628 -21.66 -1.66 36.49
C LEU A 628 -20.83 -0.71 37.35
N LEU A 629 -19.60 -1.11 37.64
CA LEU A 629 -18.62 -0.29 38.35
C LEU A 629 -17.38 -0.12 37.49
N ASN A 630 -16.63 0.95 37.71
CA ASN A 630 -15.29 1.14 37.17
C ASN A 630 -14.30 0.33 38.04
N PRO A 631 -13.37 -0.49 37.50
CA PRO A 631 -13.01 -0.63 36.08
C PRO A 631 -13.65 -1.81 35.33
N GLY A 632 -14.18 -1.52 34.15
CA GLY A 632 -14.32 -2.49 33.05
C GLY A 632 -13.29 -2.18 31.97
N THR A 633 -13.18 -3.00 30.92
CA THR A 633 -12.23 -2.79 29.80
C THR A 633 -12.89 -2.81 28.42
N GLY A 634 -14.16 -3.26 28.32
CA GLY A 634 -14.84 -3.50 27.04
C GLY A 634 -15.58 -2.29 26.48
N TYR A 635 -16.68 -1.89 27.12
CA TYR A 635 -17.60 -0.84 26.68
C TYR A 635 -18.10 -0.03 27.88
N SER A 636 -18.60 1.18 27.69
CA SER A 636 -19.22 2.02 28.71
C SER A 636 -20.73 2.16 28.51
N VAL A 637 -21.43 2.34 29.63
CA VAL A 637 -22.87 2.59 29.67
C VAL A 637 -23.17 3.76 30.58
N CYS A 638 -24.07 4.63 30.16
CA CYS A 638 -24.54 5.77 30.93
C CYS A 638 -26.05 5.96 30.75
N MET A 639 -26.78 6.29 31.82
CA MET A 639 -28.17 6.70 31.72
C MET A 639 -28.22 8.21 31.54
N ILE A 640 -28.57 8.66 30.34
CA ILE A 640 -28.59 10.09 29.95
C ILE A 640 -30.01 10.56 29.65
N ASP A 641 -30.23 11.87 29.50
CA ASP A 641 -31.51 12.45 29.12
C ASP A 641 -32.06 11.83 27.82
N ASN A 642 -33.34 11.43 27.85
CA ASN A 642 -33.92 10.72 26.73
C ASN A 642 -34.02 11.58 25.45
N SER A 643 -34.22 12.88 25.58
CA SER A 643 -34.29 13.79 24.43
C SER A 643 -32.91 13.99 23.80
N GLU A 644 -31.85 14.02 24.62
CA GLU A 644 -30.47 14.10 24.14
C GLU A 644 -30.04 12.80 23.46
N ASN A 645 -30.36 11.64 24.02
CA ASN A 645 -30.04 10.34 23.40
C ASN A 645 -30.71 10.18 22.02
N LEU A 646 -31.98 10.57 21.90
CA LEU A 646 -32.69 10.57 20.61
C LEU A 646 -32.05 11.52 19.59
N ARG A 647 -31.66 12.72 20.02
CA ARG A 647 -30.97 13.69 19.16
C ARG A 647 -29.58 13.21 18.76
N ALA A 648 -28.80 12.67 19.69
CA ALA A 648 -27.47 12.11 19.41
C ALA A 648 -27.57 10.96 18.38
N GLY A 649 -28.55 10.07 18.52
CA GLY A 649 -28.83 9.03 17.52
C GLY A 649 -29.20 9.59 16.14
N GLY A 650 -30.03 10.64 16.09
CA GLY A 650 -30.37 11.33 14.85
C GLY A 650 -29.18 12.05 14.20
N GLN A 651 -28.36 12.73 15.01
CA GLN A 651 -27.13 13.39 14.56
C GLN A 651 -26.11 12.38 14.03
N LEU A 652 -25.94 11.23 14.69
CA LEU A 652 -25.08 10.13 14.22
C LEU A 652 -25.56 9.56 12.88
N GLY A 653 -26.88 9.36 12.72
CA GLY A 653 -27.47 8.95 11.44
C GLY A 653 -27.25 9.97 10.32
N GLY A 654 -27.37 11.26 10.65
CA GLY A 654 -27.08 12.34 9.71
C GLY A 654 -25.60 12.48 9.35
N PHE A 655 -24.71 12.28 10.32
CA PHE A 655 -23.28 12.18 10.10
C PHE A 655 -22.95 11.06 9.10
N TYR A 656 -23.51 9.86 9.30
CA TYR A 656 -23.32 8.76 8.37
C TYR A 656 -23.82 9.10 6.96
N GLY A 657 -24.97 9.77 6.82
CA GLY A 657 -25.50 10.20 5.53
C GLY A 657 -24.60 11.23 4.82
N ARG A 658 -24.30 12.35 5.50
CA ARG A 658 -23.53 13.48 4.93
C ARG A 658 -22.10 13.13 4.55
N ASN A 659 -21.51 12.15 5.25
CA ASN A 659 -20.15 11.66 5.02
C ASN A 659 -20.09 10.31 4.30
N ARG A 660 -21.25 9.81 3.84
CA ARG A 660 -21.47 8.45 3.34
C ARG A 660 -20.64 7.39 4.07
N VAL A 661 -20.66 7.38 5.40
CA VAL A 661 -19.94 6.35 6.17
C VAL A 661 -20.70 5.04 6.00
N VAL A 662 -20.25 4.09 5.18
CA VAL A 662 -20.92 2.79 4.94
C VAL A 662 -20.34 1.69 5.82
N HIS A 663 -20.77 0.43 5.65
CA HIS A 663 -20.22 -0.68 6.42
C HIS A 663 -18.68 -0.74 6.31
N GLN A 664 -18.01 -0.94 7.45
CA GLN A 664 -16.55 -1.00 7.64
C GLN A 664 -15.80 0.30 7.41
N ASP A 665 -16.47 1.37 7.00
CA ASP A 665 -15.82 2.69 6.96
C ASP A 665 -15.37 3.08 8.35
N SER A 666 -14.12 3.55 8.40
CA SER A 666 -13.55 4.10 9.61
C SER A 666 -14.02 5.54 9.82
N TYR A 667 -14.27 5.89 11.07
CA TYR A 667 -14.60 7.24 11.50
C TYR A 667 -14.18 7.44 12.95
N TRP A 668 -14.08 8.67 13.40
CA TRP A 668 -13.88 8.98 14.83
C TRP A 668 -14.87 10.05 15.28
N VAL A 669 -15.03 10.16 16.59
CA VAL A 669 -15.91 11.11 17.24
C VAL A 669 -15.07 12.05 18.09
N ASP A 670 -15.29 13.33 17.90
CA ASP A 670 -14.60 14.42 18.59
C ASP A 670 -15.64 15.24 19.37
N PRO A 671 -15.88 14.93 20.65
CA PRO A 671 -16.78 15.72 21.49
C PRO A 671 -16.17 17.09 21.78
N VAL A 672 -16.76 18.15 21.20
CA VAL A 672 -16.27 19.54 21.36
C VAL A 672 -16.48 20.03 22.80
N SER A 673 -17.58 19.60 23.43
CA SER A 673 -17.92 19.84 24.83
C SER A 673 -18.92 18.80 25.32
N GLY A 674 -19.02 18.61 26.64
CA GLY A 674 -20.01 17.70 27.22
C GLY A 674 -19.76 17.49 28.72
N ASN A 675 -20.83 17.26 29.48
CA ASN A 675 -20.76 16.89 30.89
C ASN A 675 -21.49 15.58 31.14
N LEU A 676 -21.03 14.78 32.11
CA LEU A 676 -21.81 13.64 32.55
C LEU A 676 -23.13 14.11 33.20
N PRO A 677 -24.17 13.25 33.23
CA PRO A 677 -25.45 13.60 33.84
C PRO A 677 -25.29 14.06 35.31
N PRO A 678 -26.16 14.96 35.79
CA PRO A 678 -26.08 15.43 37.17
C PRO A 678 -26.43 14.30 38.15
N VAL A 679 -25.68 14.24 39.26
CA VAL A 679 -25.96 13.30 40.37
C VAL A 679 -27.38 13.54 40.91
N PRO A 680 -28.15 12.47 41.23
CA PRO A 680 -29.56 12.59 41.66
C PRO A 680 -29.76 13.31 43.00
#